data_AF-A0A0A7LCX7-F1
#
_entry.id   AF-A0A0A7LCX7-F1
#
_cell.length_a   1.000
_cell.length_b   1.000
_cell.length_c   1.000
_cell.angle_alpha   90.00
_cell.angle_beta   90.00
_cell.angle_gamma   90.00
#
_symmetry.space_group_name_H-M   'P 1'
#
loop_
_entity.id
_entity.type
_entity.pdbx_description
1 polymer ?
#
loop_
_entity_poly.entity_id
_entity_poly.type
_entity_poly.pdbx_seq_one_letter_code
_entity_poly.pdbx_strand_id
1 'polypeptide(L)'
;MNIRNNIRKAVLFAVSALLVITPLLVFAHNASADGSGGEGVLFDMGNGDTKWSDINSGGSINDVLYKTASDAGFSYSYSSSSKAITINGVTETTIGSKSTGGSMIRSGTTGVTVTSKWIAYQWDGSAKAWNVISDISAPYTGGYLALGFYPNGQTPVETPDNPSAWTMIRGDSLQTGAQDTTESDRQAEFKWTDTRPSSGVQASVLSANGCIFVKYNPSKLIPPATSAIGYLVCYTMDGKEQWEFSYPTMPVYDLSTPLIVGNNIYIPTSYGYIFKVPLTGPGDNNENVTTFGGKTYASLDIGSQQGAISSSTGATLTGTVYNNGPGSLVFDSGAIYFSSTNGMMYCFDVSLNLIWSSQMGGSAYFISQTVTDKYVFAGALNGGLYAIDKKNGSIVDQTIVYTRTVNGKDYGSVLAVAAFENNGIYTLAFGVSDGRGLNVLVGGVAIYTFDGSKLSKRSLNTSAFGVVANYVLPVTTESFEGIYVSASNGIFSVDLDGNYVLLNDKITTIRAPMVLVNGDSIYVQGYSINEPLYVLSLDGTIRSTFVAPKEGAANFSMAPALSMDGWVFLGNDSGVNAAYGTFQVYQGQNGSSGLPLIYIVAAILAAIILILIAVYVVLKYVKKEDKPFNYISRRIKHYLGGEDLRHNKRSKHRLWVVLAIGIILSVVVFFASLCIGYHATMSFGDMLHALFGAISNGGADPSNLDQIRVFESRLPRALAALGVGIGLSVAGSMYQAVIRNPLVDPYIMGVSSGAGTAAVAVIAFHFTFFGLFAANSIFTTAIVAMIGGLIAFAVTMFIAEKAGGTSINFVLAGVVVGLAFSSIQTLMMSMAGHEVSNALSWLFGSFANISWNQVWIILLPGLAMSLVPLLWAKELNLVLLGEDQAQQMGLNVRRFNRLILILASVLTSLCVAFVGIIGFVGLVIPHLCRMMLGGDHRLVLPASIAFGGALMMFADLASRTLYLGLELPVGAITTIIGVPVFAYLLIRRGKMYDG
;
A
#
# COMPACT_ATOMS: atom_id res chain seq x y z
N MET A 1 7.84 -48.46 -33.40
CA MET A 1 6.82 -48.56 -32.33
C MET A 1 7.39 -48.36 -30.90
N ASN A 2 8.73 -48.36 -30.69
CA ASN A 2 9.35 -48.22 -29.35
C ASN A 2 9.62 -46.80 -28.82
N ILE A 3 9.45 -45.73 -29.62
CA ILE A 3 9.73 -44.35 -29.18
C ILE A 3 8.53 -43.72 -28.43
N ARG A 4 7.31 -44.24 -28.66
CA ARG A 4 6.08 -43.71 -28.07
C ARG A 4 5.85 -44.18 -26.62
N ASN A 5 6.46 -45.31 -26.21
CA ASN A 5 6.38 -45.85 -24.84
C ASN A 5 7.43 -45.24 -23.89
N ASN A 6 8.59 -44.81 -24.39
CA ASN A 6 9.63 -44.20 -23.54
C ASN A 6 9.30 -42.75 -23.16
N ILE A 7 8.57 -42.01 -24.02
CA ILE A 7 8.09 -40.65 -23.71
C ILE A 7 6.95 -40.69 -22.68
N ARG A 8 6.08 -41.71 -22.70
CA ARG A 8 5.05 -41.90 -21.66
C ARG A 8 5.63 -42.28 -20.29
N LYS A 9 6.69 -43.08 -20.25
CA LYS A 9 7.37 -43.45 -18.99
C LYS A 9 8.20 -42.31 -18.39
N ALA A 10 8.81 -41.46 -19.22
CA ALA A 10 9.50 -40.25 -18.75
C ALA A 10 8.54 -39.20 -18.18
N VAL A 11 7.34 -39.06 -18.77
CA VAL A 11 6.29 -38.16 -18.28
C VAL A 11 5.61 -38.70 -17.01
N LEU A 12 5.45 -40.03 -16.85
CA LEU A 12 4.92 -40.61 -15.61
C LEU A 12 5.93 -40.58 -14.44
N PHE A 13 7.23 -40.71 -14.72
CA PHE A 13 8.27 -40.70 -13.68
C PHE A 13 8.53 -39.27 -13.15
N ALA A 14 8.38 -38.25 -14.00
CA ALA A 14 8.48 -36.83 -13.59
C ALA A 14 7.26 -36.34 -12.76
N VAL A 15 6.10 -36.99 -12.91
CA VAL A 15 4.88 -36.65 -12.17
C VAL A 15 4.76 -37.42 -10.84
N SER A 16 5.52 -38.50 -10.66
CA SER A 16 5.47 -39.35 -9.45
C SER A 16 6.56 -39.01 -8.42
N ALA A 17 7.49 -38.11 -8.75
CA ALA A 17 8.61 -37.72 -7.89
C ALA A 17 8.40 -36.38 -7.15
N LEU A 18 7.21 -35.79 -7.25
CA LEU A 18 6.86 -34.52 -6.59
C LEU A 18 5.90 -34.67 -5.39
N LEU A 19 5.67 -35.91 -4.94
CA LEU A 19 4.88 -36.23 -3.76
C LEU A 19 5.71 -37.17 -2.91
N VAL A 20 5.91 -36.80 -1.64
CA VAL A 20 6.53 -37.53 -0.51
C VAL A 20 7.86 -36.91 -0.03
N ILE A 21 7.93 -36.79 1.31
CA ILE A 21 8.94 -36.16 2.22
C ILE A 21 8.51 -34.72 2.58
N THR A 22 7.98 -34.40 3.76
CA THR A 22 8.38 -34.83 5.13
C THR A 22 7.19 -34.73 6.13
N PRO A 23 7.13 -35.57 7.20
CA PRO A 23 6.12 -35.52 8.25
C PRO A 23 6.56 -34.76 9.53
N LEU A 24 5.56 -34.32 10.29
CA LEU A 24 5.47 -34.23 11.77
C LEU A 24 6.64 -33.63 12.57
N LEU A 25 6.44 -32.41 13.09
CA LEU A 25 6.87 -31.98 14.43
C LEU A 25 5.82 -31.00 14.99
N VAL A 26 4.85 -31.53 15.73
CA VAL A 26 3.99 -30.74 16.62
C VAL A 26 4.68 -30.74 17.98
N PHE A 27 5.35 -29.64 18.32
CA PHE A 27 5.70 -29.36 19.70
C PHE A 27 4.55 -28.59 20.32
N ALA A 28 4.05 -29.12 21.43
CA ALA A 28 3.14 -28.44 22.32
C ALA A 28 3.74 -27.11 22.77
N HIS A 29 3.03 -26.02 22.52
CA HIS A 29 3.14 -24.82 23.34
C HIS A 29 1.78 -24.61 23.98
N ASN A 30 1.77 -24.68 25.30
CA ASN A 30 0.63 -24.28 26.11
C ASN A 30 0.44 -22.78 25.87
N ALA A 31 -0.53 -22.43 25.02
CA ALA A 31 -1.19 -21.15 25.18
C ALA A 31 -1.94 -21.25 26.51
N SER A 32 -1.45 -20.56 27.54
CA SER A 32 -2.28 -20.16 28.67
C SER A 32 -3.30 -19.16 28.14
N ALA A 33 -4.33 -19.70 27.48
CA ALA A 33 -5.59 -19.02 27.30
C ALA A 33 -6.27 -18.98 28.66
N ASP A 34 -5.88 -18.03 29.51
CA ASP A 34 -6.69 -17.66 30.67
C ASP A 34 -7.82 -16.73 30.23
N GLY A 35 -8.65 -17.24 29.32
CA GLY A 35 -10.05 -16.86 29.25
C GLY A 35 -10.80 -17.59 30.36
N SER A 36 -10.43 -17.32 31.62
CA SER A 36 -11.14 -17.87 32.76
C SER A 36 -12.34 -16.95 33.03
N GLY A 37 -13.54 -17.51 33.00
CA GLY A 37 -14.75 -16.86 33.52
C GLY A 37 -14.71 -16.78 35.06
N GLY A 38 -13.65 -16.18 35.59
CA GLY A 38 -13.39 -15.95 37.00
C GLY A 38 -13.61 -14.48 37.39
N GLU A 39 -13.90 -14.25 38.66
CA GLU A 39 -14.02 -12.90 39.22
C GLU A 39 -12.63 -12.24 39.29
N GLY A 40 -12.52 -10.97 38.89
CA GLY A 40 -11.26 -10.23 38.85
C GLY A 40 -11.34 -8.83 39.46
N VAL A 41 -10.16 -8.26 39.77
CA VAL A 41 -9.97 -6.87 40.18
C VAL A 41 -9.29 -6.09 39.05
N LEU A 42 -9.89 -4.99 38.62
CA LEU A 42 -9.25 -4.00 37.75
C LEU A 42 -8.48 -2.99 38.59
N PHE A 43 -7.19 -2.82 38.36
CA PHE A 43 -6.42 -1.68 38.83
C PHE A 43 -6.34 -0.65 37.71
N ASP A 44 -6.91 0.53 37.93
CA ASP A 44 -6.90 1.63 36.98
C ASP A 44 -6.13 2.79 37.60
N MET A 45 -4.94 3.05 37.08
CA MET A 45 -4.02 4.06 37.63
C MET A 45 -4.49 5.50 37.35
N GLY A 46 -5.62 5.69 36.66
CA GLY A 46 -6.19 7.02 36.41
C GLY A 46 -5.38 7.84 35.41
N ASN A 47 -4.57 7.16 34.60
CA ASN A 47 -3.70 7.73 33.59
C ASN A 47 -3.75 6.92 32.27
N GLY A 48 -4.69 5.97 32.17
CA GLY A 48 -4.84 5.04 31.05
C GLY A 48 -4.08 3.72 31.20
N ASP A 49 -3.18 3.60 32.18
CA ASP A 49 -2.55 2.32 32.55
C ASP A 49 -3.51 1.53 33.45
N THR A 50 -3.93 0.37 32.93
CA THR A 50 -4.94 -0.51 33.52
C THR A 50 -4.40 -1.93 33.60
N LYS A 51 -4.78 -2.66 34.65
CA LYS A 51 -4.38 -4.05 34.84
C LYS A 51 -5.47 -4.87 35.50
N TRP A 52 -5.91 -5.92 34.82
CA TRP A 52 -6.77 -6.95 35.41
C TRP A 52 -5.95 -7.97 36.20
N SER A 53 -6.49 -8.46 37.30
CA SER A 53 -5.87 -9.51 38.12
C SER A 53 -6.93 -10.39 38.77
N ASP A 54 -6.71 -11.70 38.77
CA ASP A 54 -7.68 -12.67 39.28
C ASP A 54 -7.82 -12.62 40.82
N ILE A 55 -9.03 -12.90 41.30
CA ILE A 55 -9.32 -12.98 42.74
C ILE A 55 -9.00 -14.39 43.26
N ASN A 56 -7.89 -14.51 43.99
CA ASN A 56 -7.40 -15.76 44.56
C ASN A 56 -7.55 -15.84 46.10
N SER A 57 -8.53 -15.12 46.66
CA SER A 57 -8.81 -15.10 48.10
C SER A 57 -10.21 -14.63 48.43
N GLY A 58 -10.69 -14.99 49.62
CA GLY A 58 -11.92 -14.49 50.21
C GLY A 58 -11.66 -13.83 51.56
N GLY A 59 -12.65 -13.10 52.08
CA GLY A 59 -12.52 -12.31 53.30
C GLY A 59 -13.36 -11.05 53.20
N SER A 60 -12.87 -9.95 53.77
CA SER A 60 -13.41 -8.62 53.47
C SER A 60 -12.99 -8.18 52.06
N ILE A 61 -13.71 -7.21 51.48
CA ILE A 61 -13.32 -6.58 50.21
C ILE A 61 -11.89 -6.03 50.29
N ASN A 62 -11.50 -5.44 51.43
CA ASN A 62 -10.14 -4.96 51.66
C ASN A 62 -9.08 -6.07 51.64
N ASP A 63 -9.40 -7.26 52.16
CA ASP A 63 -8.46 -8.40 52.13
C ASP A 63 -8.23 -8.89 50.69
N VAL A 64 -9.30 -8.91 49.88
CA VAL A 64 -9.24 -9.23 48.46
C VAL A 64 -8.40 -8.19 47.72
N LEU A 65 -8.70 -6.90 47.88
CA LEU A 65 -7.95 -5.82 47.23
C LEU A 65 -6.46 -5.83 47.63
N TYR A 66 -6.15 -6.02 48.92
CA TYR A 66 -4.78 -6.09 49.42
C TYR A 66 -4.00 -7.24 48.78
N LYS A 67 -4.58 -8.44 48.78
CA LYS A 67 -3.88 -9.62 48.26
C LYS A 67 -3.75 -9.57 46.75
N THR A 68 -4.81 -9.22 46.03
CA THR A 68 -4.76 -9.09 44.57
C THR A 68 -3.81 -7.97 44.14
N ALA A 69 -3.73 -6.85 44.87
CA ALA A 69 -2.74 -5.80 44.59
C ALA A 69 -1.31 -6.28 44.81
N SER A 70 -1.06 -7.03 45.89
CA SER A 70 0.25 -7.60 46.18
C SER A 70 0.68 -8.63 45.11
N ASP A 71 -0.25 -9.49 44.68
CA ASP A 71 -0.03 -10.48 43.62
C ASP A 71 0.22 -9.78 42.25
N ALA A 72 -0.42 -8.64 42.01
CA ALA A 72 -0.20 -7.81 40.82
C ALA A 72 1.11 -7.00 40.85
N GLY A 73 1.86 -7.03 41.97
CA GLY A 73 3.14 -6.34 42.15
C GLY A 73 3.03 -4.93 42.72
N PHE A 74 1.86 -4.53 43.23
CA PHE A 74 1.64 -3.21 43.82
C PHE A 74 1.80 -3.24 45.35
N SER A 75 2.41 -2.21 45.92
CA SER A 75 2.37 -2.02 47.38
C SER A 75 1.02 -1.45 47.78
N TYR A 76 0.30 -2.12 48.69
CA TYR A 76 -1.02 -1.71 49.18
C TYR A 76 -0.99 -1.42 50.68
N SER A 77 -1.63 -0.32 51.09
CA SER A 77 -2.01 -0.12 52.49
C SER A 77 -3.36 0.59 52.61
N TYR A 78 -4.09 0.29 53.69
CA TYR A 78 -5.37 0.90 54.01
C TYR A 78 -5.37 1.43 55.44
N SER A 79 -5.81 2.68 55.60
CA SER A 79 -5.99 3.32 56.91
C SER A 79 -7.47 3.28 57.30
N SER A 80 -7.79 2.51 58.35
CA SER A 80 -9.16 2.41 58.89
C SER A 80 -9.67 3.73 59.49
N SER A 81 -8.76 4.61 59.93
CA SER A 81 -9.11 5.91 60.53
C SER A 81 -9.52 6.97 59.50
N SER A 82 -8.82 7.05 58.37
CA SER A 82 -9.07 8.00 57.28
C SER A 82 -9.87 7.39 56.12
N LYS A 83 -10.14 6.07 56.16
CA LYS A 83 -10.72 5.29 55.06
C LYS A 83 -9.99 5.48 53.73
N ALA A 84 -8.68 5.71 53.78
CA ALA A 84 -7.85 6.00 52.63
C ALA A 84 -7.04 4.78 52.19
N ILE A 85 -7.04 4.51 50.89
CA ILE A 85 -6.24 3.46 50.25
C ILE A 85 -4.98 4.12 49.67
N THR A 86 -3.84 3.45 49.81
CA THR A 86 -2.55 3.90 49.27
C THR A 86 -1.96 2.78 48.43
N ILE A 87 -1.65 3.09 47.17
CA ILE A 87 -1.00 2.19 46.22
C ILE A 87 0.33 2.81 45.81
N ASN A 88 1.43 2.03 45.84
CA ASN A 88 2.76 2.50 45.43
C ASN A 88 3.19 3.81 46.13
N GLY A 89 2.80 3.95 47.40
CA GLY A 89 3.08 5.13 48.22
C GLY A 89 2.22 6.36 47.89
N VAL A 90 1.27 6.26 46.95
CA VAL A 90 0.36 7.35 46.55
C VAL A 90 -1.03 7.12 47.13
N THR A 91 -1.49 8.05 47.97
CA THR A 91 -2.84 8.05 48.56
C THR A 91 -3.80 8.94 47.77
N GLU A 92 -3.36 10.17 47.50
CA GLU A 92 -4.09 11.17 46.75
C GLU A 92 -3.11 12.11 46.03
N THR A 93 -3.53 12.65 44.89
CA THR A 93 -2.77 13.62 44.10
C THR A 93 -3.67 14.82 43.82
N THR A 94 -3.18 16.02 44.12
CA THR A 94 -3.89 17.27 43.81
C THR A 94 -3.12 18.06 42.76
N ILE A 95 -3.78 18.29 41.63
CA ILE A 95 -3.29 19.14 40.54
C ILE A 95 -3.92 20.52 40.69
N GLY A 96 -3.13 21.56 40.43
CA GLY A 96 -3.51 22.95 40.63
C GLY A 96 -2.83 23.58 41.84
N SER A 97 -2.85 24.91 41.85
CA SER A 97 -2.31 25.71 42.95
C SER A 97 -3.05 27.04 43.03
N LYS A 98 -2.72 27.87 44.03
CA LYS A 98 -3.30 29.20 44.18
C LYS A 98 -3.13 30.00 42.90
N SER A 99 -4.17 30.74 42.52
CA SER A 99 -4.18 31.53 41.29
C SER A 99 -2.98 32.49 41.21
N THR A 100 -2.28 32.45 40.07
CA THR A 100 -1.22 33.41 39.72
C THR A 100 -1.63 34.27 38.52
N GLY A 101 -2.92 34.30 38.16
CA GLY A 101 -3.43 35.06 37.01
C GLY A 101 -3.37 34.33 35.67
N GLY A 102 -3.30 32.99 35.69
CA GLY A 102 -3.35 32.16 34.50
C GLY A 102 -4.66 32.33 33.71
N SER A 103 -4.59 32.20 32.40
CA SER A 103 -5.76 32.29 31.51
C SER A 103 -5.49 31.56 30.19
N MET A 104 -6.47 31.58 29.28
CA MET A 104 -6.32 30.99 27.93
C MET A 104 -5.17 31.60 27.12
N ILE A 105 -4.68 32.80 27.49
CA ILE A 105 -3.61 33.53 26.77
C ILE A 105 -2.44 33.97 27.66
N ARG A 106 -2.47 33.70 28.96
CA ARG A 106 -1.40 34.07 29.91
C ARG A 106 -1.04 32.89 30.76
N SER A 107 0.26 32.61 30.88
CA SER A 107 0.76 31.53 31.71
C SER A 107 0.47 31.75 33.20
N GLY A 108 0.24 30.66 33.92
CA GLY A 108 -0.03 30.66 35.35
C GLY A 108 -1.19 29.74 35.72
N THR A 109 -1.53 29.72 36.99
CA THR A 109 -2.66 28.96 37.52
C THR A 109 -3.90 29.83 37.67
N THR A 110 -5.07 29.22 37.59
CA THR A 110 -6.35 29.92 37.75
C THR A 110 -6.88 29.89 39.18
N GLY A 111 -6.36 28.96 40.01
CA GLY A 111 -6.90 28.66 41.34
C GLY A 111 -7.82 27.44 41.38
N VAL A 112 -8.20 26.89 40.22
CA VAL A 112 -8.92 25.61 40.14
C VAL A 112 -7.97 24.48 40.55
N THR A 113 -8.48 23.53 41.33
CA THR A 113 -7.74 22.33 41.74
C THR A 113 -8.59 21.09 41.54
N VAL A 114 -7.96 19.98 41.15
CA VAL A 114 -8.59 18.67 41.09
C VAL A 114 -7.80 17.70 41.95
N THR A 115 -8.49 16.91 42.75
CA THR A 115 -7.89 15.90 43.62
C THR A 115 -8.38 14.52 43.20
N SER A 116 -7.44 13.66 42.82
CA SER A 116 -7.68 12.24 42.58
C SER A 116 -7.25 11.42 43.79
N LYS A 117 -8.00 10.37 44.07
CA LYS A 117 -7.72 9.40 45.13
C LYS A 117 -8.11 8.01 44.65
N TRP A 118 -7.64 6.99 45.37
CA TRP A 118 -8.08 5.62 45.15
C TRP A 118 -9.53 5.42 45.58
N ILE A 119 -10.36 4.94 44.64
CA ILE A 119 -11.78 4.65 44.85
C ILE A 119 -12.01 3.18 44.49
N ALA A 120 -12.65 2.44 45.39
CA ALA A 120 -13.04 1.06 45.15
C ALA A 120 -14.44 1.00 44.53
N TYR A 121 -14.62 0.16 43.52
CA TYR A 121 -15.86 -0.03 42.79
C TYR A 121 -16.24 -1.51 42.72
N GLN A 122 -17.55 -1.78 42.68
CA GLN A 122 -18.14 -3.09 42.41
C GLN A 122 -18.89 -3.03 41.09
N TRP A 123 -18.70 -4.02 40.22
CA TRP A 123 -19.43 -4.14 38.97
C TRP A 123 -20.86 -4.61 39.21
N ASP A 124 -21.84 -3.88 38.65
CA ASP A 124 -23.22 -4.32 38.53
C ASP A 124 -23.47 -4.83 37.11
N GLY A 125 -23.52 -6.16 36.96
CA GLY A 125 -23.75 -6.80 35.66
C GLY A 125 -25.14 -6.56 35.06
N SER A 126 -26.13 -6.15 35.85
CA SER A 126 -27.48 -5.82 35.34
C SER A 126 -27.52 -4.40 34.78
N ALA A 127 -26.92 -3.45 35.49
CA ALA A 127 -26.82 -2.05 35.06
C ALA A 127 -25.67 -1.80 34.07
N LYS A 128 -24.74 -2.76 33.93
CA LYS A 128 -23.47 -2.63 33.20
C LYS A 128 -22.68 -1.38 33.62
N ALA A 129 -22.54 -1.19 34.94
CA ALA A 129 -21.93 0.00 35.51
C ALA A 129 -21.13 -0.28 36.78
N TRP A 130 -20.12 0.55 37.05
CA TRP A 130 -19.33 0.55 38.28
C TRP A 130 -20.03 1.34 39.39
N ASN A 131 -20.27 0.68 40.53
CA ASN A 131 -20.84 1.30 41.73
C ASN A 131 -19.75 1.50 42.79
N VAL A 132 -19.68 2.69 43.39
CA VAL A 132 -18.69 2.99 44.44
C VAL A 132 -18.96 2.17 45.70
N ILE A 133 -17.93 1.52 46.22
CA ILE A 133 -17.98 0.78 47.48
C ILE A 133 -17.72 1.75 48.63
N SER A 134 -18.72 1.93 49.50
CA SER A 134 -18.64 2.85 50.64
C SER A 134 -18.01 2.25 51.89
N ASP A 135 -17.98 0.92 51.99
CA ASP A 135 -17.38 0.17 53.09
C ASP A 135 -16.64 -1.07 52.58
N ILE A 136 -15.32 -0.96 52.43
CA ILE A 136 -14.46 -2.06 52.01
C ILE A 136 -14.18 -3.08 53.12
N SER A 137 -14.65 -2.84 54.35
CA SER A 137 -14.55 -3.83 55.45
C SER A 137 -15.67 -4.87 55.41
N ALA A 138 -16.69 -4.66 54.57
CA ALA A 138 -17.76 -5.61 54.33
C ALA A 138 -17.21 -6.93 53.73
N PRO A 139 -17.88 -8.07 54.00
CA PRO A 139 -17.52 -9.35 53.39
C PRO A 139 -17.68 -9.29 51.87
N TYR A 140 -16.70 -9.81 51.14
CA TYR A 140 -16.78 -9.95 49.70
C TYR A 140 -17.74 -11.08 49.33
N THR A 141 -18.76 -10.78 48.51
CA THR A 141 -19.84 -11.71 48.16
C THR A 141 -19.77 -12.22 46.71
N GLY A 142 -18.66 -11.96 46.02
CA GLY A 142 -18.48 -12.28 44.60
C GLY A 142 -18.70 -11.08 43.66
N GLY A 143 -18.34 -11.28 42.39
CA GLY A 143 -18.40 -10.29 41.31
C GLY A 143 -17.16 -9.39 41.17
N TYR A 144 -16.98 -8.79 39.99
CA TYR A 144 -15.79 -7.99 39.67
C TYR A 144 -15.66 -6.72 40.52
N LEU A 145 -14.43 -6.43 40.93
CA LEU A 145 -14.04 -5.22 41.65
C LEU A 145 -13.18 -4.34 40.74
N ALA A 146 -13.10 -3.04 41.05
CA ALA A 146 -12.08 -2.17 40.51
C ALA A 146 -11.52 -1.26 41.60
N LEU A 147 -10.26 -0.88 41.46
CA LEU A 147 -9.61 0.16 42.24
C LEU A 147 -9.08 1.20 41.25
N GLY A 148 -9.78 2.35 41.18
CA GLY A 148 -9.48 3.41 40.23
C GLY A 148 -8.95 4.67 40.90
N PHE A 149 -7.92 5.30 40.31
CA PHE A 149 -7.35 6.55 40.81
C PHE A 149 -8.01 7.78 40.15
N TYR A 150 -9.09 8.27 40.74
CA TYR A 150 -9.96 9.22 40.07
C TYR A 150 -10.40 10.37 40.97
N PRO A 151 -10.78 11.53 40.39
CA PRO A 151 -11.57 12.51 41.12
C PRO A 151 -12.98 11.96 41.37
N ASN A 152 -13.64 12.45 42.42
CA ASN A 152 -14.99 12.01 42.77
C ASN A 152 -15.94 12.09 41.57
N GLY A 153 -16.74 11.04 41.35
CA GLY A 153 -17.75 10.97 40.30
C GLY A 153 -17.26 10.49 38.94
N GLN A 154 -15.97 10.15 38.80
CA GLN A 154 -15.48 9.37 37.65
C GLN A 154 -15.48 7.88 37.98
N THR A 155 -15.50 7.06 36.94
CA THR A 155 -15.46 5.60 37.01
C THR A 155 -14.43 5.08 36.02
N PRO A 156 -13.86 3.88 36.23
CA PRO A 156 -13.04 3.22 35.23
C PRO A 156 -13.77 3.08 33.90
N VAL A 157 -13.02 3.21 32.80
CA VAL A 157 -13.56 3.05 31.44
C VAL A 157 -13.63 1.58 31.04
N GLU A 158 -12.65 0.78 31.48
CA GLU A 158 -12.68 -0.66 31.30
C GLU A 158 -13.77 -1.31 32.14
N THR A 159 -14.34 -2.37 31.59
CA THR A 159 -15.42 -3.12 32.22
C THR A 159 -15.13 -4.61 32.07
N PRO A 160 -15.69 -5.48 32.93
CA PRO A 160 -15.54 -6.92 32.76
C PRO A 160 -16.03 -7.42 31.39
N ASP A 161 -17.04 -6.76 30.82
CA ASP A 161 -17.57 -7.09 29.49
C ASP A 161 -16.65 -6.62 28.34
N ASN A 162 -15.80 -5.61 28.58
CA ASN A 162 -14.91 -4.99 27.61
C ASN A 162 -13.60 -4.59 28.30
N PRO A 163 -12.69 -5.56 28.55
CA PRO A 163 -11.46 -5.31 29.29
C PRO A 163 -10.39 -4.61 28.43
N SER A 164 -10.57 -4.53 27.12
CA SER A 164 -9.58 -4.02 26.16
C SER A 164 -9.93 -2.60 25.66
N ALA A 165 -10.28 -1.69 26.58
CA ALA A 165 -10.68 -0.33 26.19
C ALA A 165 -9.47 0.50 25.74
N TRP A 166 -9.63 1.31 24.70
CA TRP A 166 -8.59 2.19 24.19
C TRP A 166 -9.02 3.64 24.27
N THR A 167 -8.53 4.34 25.28
CA THR A 167 -9.17 5.58 25.76
C THR A 167 -8.44 6.85 25.35
N MET A 168 -7.17 6.77 24.94
CA MET A 168 -6.40 7.93 24.50
C MET A 168 -5.32 7.57 23.49
N ILE A 169 -4.65 8.59 22.96
CA ILE A 169 -3.52 8.43 22.05
C ILE A 169 -2.45 7.58 22.74
N ARG A 170 -2.32 6.32 22.30
CA ARG A 170 -1.32 5.36 22.79
C ARG A 170 -1.60 4.75 24.17
N GLY A 171 -2.87 4.63 24.56
CA GLY A 171 -3.30 3.82 25.71
C GLY A 171 -3.17 4.54 27.05
N ASP A 172 -2.04 5.20 27.31
CA ASP A 172 -1.76 5.84 28.60
C ASP A 172 -1.06 7.22 28.49
N SER A 173 -0.88 7.86 29.64
CA SER A 173 -0.25 9.18 29.77
C SER A 173 1.26 9.19 29.50
N LEU A 174 1.90 8.02 29.55
CA LEU A 174 3.30 7.79 29.18
C LEU A 174 3.49 7.51 27.68
N GLN A 175 2.38 7.39 26.95
CA GLN A 175 2.35 7.10 25.53
C GLN A 175 3.03 5.76 25.20
N THR A 176 2.77 4.70 25.98
CA THR A 176 3.38 3.39 25.74
C THR A 176 2.92 2.76 24.43
N GLY A 177 1.68 3.00 24.03
CA GLY A 177 1.09 2.38 22.87
C GLY A 177 0.80 0.89 23.08
N ALA A 178 0.77 0.43 24.33
CA ALA A 178 0.50 -0.97 24.70
C ALA A 178 -0.99 -1.28 24.56
N GLN A 179 -1.33 -2.25 23.71
CA GLN A 179 -2.67 -2.79 23.50
C GLN A 179 -2.68 -4.26 23.86
N ASP A 180 -3.55 -4.65 24.77
CA ASP A 180 -3.80 -6.06 25.04
C ASP A 180 -5.03 -6.53 24.26
N THR A 181 -4.88 -7.67 23.58
CA THR A 181 -5.94 -8.25 22.76
C THR A 181 -5.87 -9.77 22.82
N THR A 182 -7.04 -10.38 22.85
CA THR A 182 -7.15 -11.82 22.61
C THR A 182 -6.91 -12.13 21.14
N GLU A 183 -6.14 -13.19 20.86
CA GLU A 183 -5.99 -13.71 19.51
C GLU A 183 -7.24 -14.53 19.12
N SER A 184 -7.59 -14.48 17.84
CA SER A 184 -8.71 -15.27 17.32
C SER A 184 -8.22 -16.59 16.74
N ASP A 185 -8.98 -17.67 16.92
CA ASP A 185 -8.72 -18.95 16.24
C ASP A 185 -9.00 -18.89 14.72
N ARG A 186 -9.59 -17.78 14.24
CA ARG A 186 -9.99 -17.62 12.84
C ARG A 186 -8.98 -16.76 12.10
N GLN A 187 -8.75 -17.10 10.83
CA GLN A 187 -8.00 -16.25 9.91
C GLN A 187 -8.68 -14.87 9.80
N ALA A 188 -7.86 -13.81 9.79
CA ALA A 188 -8.31 -12.44 9.65
C ALA A 188 -9.11 -12.25 8.36
N GLU A 189 -10.32 -11.75 8.53
CA GLU A 189 -11.22 -11.38 7.45
C GLU A 189 -11.61 -9.92 7.61
N PHE A 190 -11.64 -9.21 6.50
CA PHE A 190 -12.27 -7.91 6.44
C PHE A 190 -13.78 -8.06 6.72
N LYS A 191 -14.32 -7.20 7.59
CA LYS A 191 -15.73 -7.27 8.01
C LYS A 191 -16.56 -6.13 7.44
N TRP A 192 -16.09 -4.89 7.57
CA TRP A 192 -16.82 -3.72 7.11
C TRP A 192 -15.89 -2.53 6.92
N THR A 193 -16.35 -1.56 6.13
CA THR A 193 -15.72 -0.24 5.96
C THR A 193 -16.79 0.82 6.04
N ASP A 194 -16.42 1.99 6.56
CA ASP A 194 -17.19 3.21 6.41
C ASP A 194 -16.30 4.25 5.71
N THR A 195 -16.71 4.64 4.50
CA THR A 195 -16.02 5.66 3.70
C THR A 195 -16.93 6.86 3.54
N ARG A 196 -16.39 8.06 3.75
CA ARG A 196 -17.16 9.31 3.71
C ARG A 196 -16.61 10.23 2.61
N PRO A 197 -17.43 10.69 1.65
CA PRO A 197 -16.96 11.58 0.61
C PRO A 197 -16.32 12.84 1.19
N SER A 198 -15.07 13.09 0.83
CA SER A 198 -14.32 14.26 1.30
C SER A 198 -14.11 14.32 2.82
N SER A 199 -14.12 13.20 3.54
CA SER A 199 -13.70 13.11 4.94
C SER A 199 -12.90 11.83 5.19
N GLY A 200 -11.87 11.89 6.03
CA GLY A 200 -11.00 10.76 6.33
C GLY A 200 -10.74 10.61 7.83
N VAL A 201 -10.10 9.50 8.21
CA VAL A 201 -9.77 9.15 9.59
C VAL A 201 -8.24 9.19 9.75
N GLN A 202 -7.73 10.32 10.26
CA GLN A 202 -6.30 10.51 10.52
C GLN A 202 -5.92 10.39 12.00
N ALA A 203 -6.88 10.54 12.92
CA ALA A 203 -6.70 10.36 14.35
C ALA A 203 -6.82 8.89 14.75
N SER A 204 -6.34 8.54 15.96
CA SER A 204 -6.52 7.18 16.48
C SER A 204 -8.00 6.87 16.70
N VAL A 205 -8.42 5.66 16.34
CA VAL A 205 -9.73 5.12 16.72
C VAL A 205 -9.69 4.80 18.21
N LEU A 206 -10.74 5.16 18.96
CA LEU A 206 -10.88 4.84 20.38
C LEU A 206 -11.94 3.77 20.59
N SER A 207 -11.88 3.08 21.72
CA SER A 207 -12.83 2.03 22.09
C SER A 207 -13.22 2.14 23.55
N ALA A 208 -14.52 1.99 23.82
CA ALA A 208 -15.07 1.82 25.15
C ALA A 208 -16.51 1.27 25.05
N ASN A 209 -16.98 0.56 26.07
CA ASN A 209 -18.37 0.07 26.16
C ASN A 209 -18.84 -0.74 24.93
N GLY A 210 -17.98 -1.59 24.36
CA GLY A 210 -18.31 -2.41 23.20
C GLY A 210 -18.56 -1.63 21.91
N CYS A 211 -18.14 -0.35 21.89
CA CYS A 211 -18.20 0.52 20.73
C CYS A 211 -16.81 1.05 20.39
N ILE A 212 -16.63 1.44 19.13
CA ILE A 212 -15.53 2.28 18.69
C ILE A 212 -16.02 3.70 18.42
N PHE A 213 -15.13 4.66 18.64
CA PHE A 213 -15.35 6.07 18.41
C PHE A 213 -14.37 6.55 17.34
N VAL A 214 -14.93 6.94 16.19
CA VAL A 214 -14.16 7.28 15.00
C VAL A 214 -14.31 8.78 14.72
N LYS A 215 -13.18 9.50 14.71
CA LYS A 215 -13.13 10.92 14.39
C LYS A 215 -12.86 11.10 12.88
N TYR A 216 -13.85 11.59 12.14
CA TYR A 216 -13.71 11.95 10.74
C TYR A 216 -13.44 13.44 10.60
N ASN A 217 -12.43 13.77 9.79
CA ASN A 217 -12.08 15.14 9.46
C ASN A 217 -12.21 15.39 7.96
N PRO A 218 -12.68 16.58 7.54
CA PRO A 218 -12.85 16.92 6.14
C PRO A 218 -11.50 16.95 5.41
N SER A 219 -11.49 16.37 4.22
CA SER A 219 -10.32 16.28 3.35
C SER A 219 -9.86 17.68 2.93
N LYS A 220 -8.53 17.86 2.90
CA LYS A 220 -7.87 19.09 2.40
C LYS A 220 -8.18 19.39 0.92
N LEU A 221 -8.78 18.44 0.19
CA LEU A 221 -9.19 18.57 -1.21
C LEU A 221 -10.50 19.35 -1.40
N ILE A 222 -11.24 19.65 -0.33
CA ILE A 222 -12.43 20.50 -0.39
C ILE A 222 -12.02 21.97 -0.59
N PRO A 223 -12.61 22.71 -1.55
CA PRO A 223 -12.38 24.14 -1.71
C PRO A 223 -12.68 24.91 -0.41
N PRO A 224 -11.86 25.90 -0.02
CA PRO A 224 -12.00 26.65 1.24
C PRO A 224 -13.29 27.49 1.39
N ALA A 225 -14.22 27.42 0.43
CA ALA A 225 -15.44 28.24 0.38
C ALA A 225 -16.67 27.59 1.07
N THR A 226 -16.59 26.31 1.49
CA THR A 226 -17.67 25.61 2.22
C THR A 226 -17.29 25.40 3.68
N SER A 227 -18.20 25.69 4.61
CA SER A 227 -18.05 25.37 6.04
C SER A 227 -17.69 23.89 6.22
N ALA A 228 -16.45 23.60 6.60
CA ALA A 228 -15.98 22.23 6.76
C ALA A 228 -16.53 21.64 8.08
N ILE A 229 -17.12 20.45 8.01
CA ILE A 229 -17.76 19.77 9.14
C ILE A 229 -16.94 18.52 9.46
N GLY A 230 -16.58 18.35 10.73
CA GLY A 230 -15.99 17.12 11.25
C GLY A 230 -17.05 16.31 11.98
N TYR A 231 -16.79 15.01 12.15
CA TYR A 231 -17.73 14.09 12.78
C TYR A 231 -17.01 13.25 13.84
N LEU A 232 -17.69 12.99 14.94
CA LEU A 232 -17.37 11.87 15.82
C LEU A 232 -18.52 10.88 15.71
N VAL A 233 -18.20 9.64 15.36
CA VAL A 233 -19.21 8.60 15.13
C VAL A 233 -18.94 7.45 16.08
N CYS A 234 -20.00 6.98 16.73
CA CYS A 234 -19.97 5.79 17.56
C CYS A 234 -20.50 4.60 16.75
N TYR A 235 -19.67 3.58 16.56
CA TYR A 235 -20.06 2.33 15.94
C TYR A 235 -20.00 1.20 16.96
N THR A 236 -20.94 0.27 16.88
CA THR A 236 -20.72 -1.05 17.47
C THR A 236 -19.58 -1.76 16.73
N MET A 237 -19.00 -2.80 17.34
CA MET A 237 -17.89 -3.55 16.74
C MET A 237 -18.20 -4.11 15.34
N ASP A 238 -19.47 -4.45 15.07
CA ASP A 238 -19.96 -4.95 13.78
C ASP A 238 -20.28 -3.84 12.75
N GLY A 239 -20.00 -2.58 13.08
CA GLY A 239 -20.09 -1.46 12.14
C GLY A 239 -21.46 -0.77 12.09
N LYS A 240 -22.35 -1.03 13.06
CA LYS A 240 -23.64 -0.34 13.15
C LYS A 240 -23.49 0.98 13.90
N GLU A 241 -23.75 2.08 13.20
CA GLU A 241 -23.77 3.43 13.77
C GLU A 241 -24.81 3.52 14.90
N GLN A 242 -24.39 3.99 16.08
CA GLN A 242 -25.23 4.24 17.25
C GLN A 242 -25.66 5.70 17.32
N TRP A 243 -24.70 6.60 17.10
CA TRP A 243 -24.92 8.05 17.08
C TRP A 243 -23.76 8.75 16.39
N GLU A 244 -24.03 9.96 15.92
CA GLU A 244 -23.06 10.86 15.30
C GLU A 244 -23.14 12.25 15.96
N PHE A 245 -21.98 12.86 16.18
CA PHE A 245 -21.87 14.26 16.56
C PHE A 245 -21.06 15.04 15.51
N SER A 246 -21.73 15.95 14.81
CA SER A 246 -21.09 16.85 13.85
C SER A 246 -20.64 18.15 14.54
N TYR A 247 -19.43 18.62 14.23
CA TYR A 247 -18.86 19.85 14.80
C TYR A 247 -18.13 20.68 13.74
N PRO A 248 -18.06 22.01 13.93
CA PRO A 248 -17.31 22.89 13.03
C PRO A 248 -15.81 22.55 13.11
N THR A 249 -15.15 22.48 11.95
CA THR A 249 -13.70 22.30 11.85
C THR A 249 -13.16 23.02 10.61
N MET A 250 -11.84 22.99 10.43
CA MET A 250 -11.14 23.53 9.26
C MET A 250 -10.71 22.38 8.34
N PRO A 251 -10.61 22.61 7.01
CA PRO A 251 -10.21 21.58 6.06
C PRO A 251 -8.69 21.34 6.10
N VAL A 252 -8.22 20.70 7.19
CA VAL A 252 -6.82 20.39 7.44
C VAL A 252 -6.66 18.92 7.82
N TYR A 253 -5.45 18.38 7.65
CA TYR A 253 -5.09 17.08 8.23
C TYR A 253 -5.02 17.21 9.74
N ASP A 254 -6.08 16.80 10.42
CA ASP A 254 -6.20 16.86 11.87
C ASP A 254 -5.90 15.48 12.47
N LEU A 255 -4.73 15.37 13.09
CA LEU A 255 -4.22 14.18 13.75
C LEU A 255 -4.55 14.18 15.25
N SER A 256 -5.27 15.19 15.75
CA SER A 256 -5.61 15.29 17.18
C SER A 256 -6.59 14.19 17.57
N THR A 257 -6.10 13.24 18.36
CA THR A 257 -6.89 12.14 18.88
C THR A 257 -7.79 12.62 20.02
N PRO A 258 -9.09 12.22 20.04
CA PRO A 258 -9.95 12.40 21.20
C PRO A 258 -9.42 11.71 22.46
N LEU A 259 -10.14 11.86 23.57
CA LEU A 259 -9.83 11.23 24.83
C LEU A 259 -11.12 10.76 25.50
N ILE A 260 -11.14 9.55 26.06
CA ILE A 260 -12.24 9.03 26.87
C ILE A 260 -11.82 9.09 28.34
N VAL A 261 -12.65 9.69 29.19
CA VAL A 261 -12.47 9.69 30.65
C VAL A 261 -13.83 9.41 31.29
N GLY A 262 -13.90 8.29 32.03
CA GLY A 262 -15.16 7.76 32.55
C GLY A 262 -16.20 7.62 31.44
N ASN A 263 -17.38 8.19 31.66
CA ASN A 263 -18.50 8.07 30.73
C ASN A 263 -18.57 9.18 29.67
N ASN A 264 -17.46 9.86 29.38
CA ASN A 264 -17.41 10.97 28.42
C ASN A 264 -16.23 10.85 27.46
N ILE A 265 -16.45 11.29 26.22
CA ILE A 265 -15.41 11.52 25.22
C ILE A 265 -15.20 13.02 25.00
N TYR A 266 -13.94 13.43 24.93
CA TYR A 266 -13.47 14.81 24.76
C TYR A 266 -12.87 14.95 23.36
N ILE A 267 -13.42 15.85 22.56
CA ILE A 267 -13.11 15.96 21.13
C ILE A 267 -12.38 17.29 20.89
N PRO A 268 -11.06 17.28 20.65
CA PRO A 268 -10.34 18.48 20.21
C PRO A 268 -10.74 18.85 18.78
N THR A 269 -10.96 20.14 18.52
CA THR A 269 -11.30 20.65 17.18
C THR A 269 -10.32 21.72 16.70
N SER A 270 -10.05 21.74 15.40
CA SER A 270 -9.13 22.70 14.78
C SER A 270 -9.52 24.18 14.98
N TYR A 271 -10.79 24.49 15.31
CA TYR A 271 -11.22 25.84 15.66
C TYR A 271 -10.88 26.28 17.08
N GLY A 272 -10.35 25.40 17.94
CA GLY A 272 -10.01 25.77 19.32
C GLY A 272 -11.13 25.48 20.34
N TYR A 273 -11.99 24.50 20.04
CA TYR A 273 -12.94 23.93 21.02
C TYR A 273 -12.46 22.54 21.48
N ILE A 274 -12.86 22.19 22.71
CA ILE A 274 -12.92 20.80 23.15
C ILE A 274 -14.36 20.52 23.53
N PHE A 275 -15.00 19.59 22.84
CA PHE A 275 -16.37 19.17 23.13
C PHE A 275 -16.36 17.95 24.03
N LYS A 276 -17.08 18.02 25.15
CA LYS A 276 -17.37 16.91 26.05
C LYS A 276 -18.73 16.31 25.64
N VAL A 277 -18.71 15.05 25.24
CA VAL A 277 -19.88 14.29 24.78
C VAL A 277 -20.01 13.03 25.63
N PRO A 278 -21.18 12.72 26.22
CA PRO A 278 -21.38 11.44 26.90
C PRO A 278 -21.21 10.25 25.93
N LEU A 279 -20.71 9.11 26.40
CA LEU A 279 -20.59 7.91 25.57
C LEU A 279 -21.95 7.39 25.06
N THR A 280 -23.04 7.73 25.75
CA THR A 280 -24.42 7.46 25.31
C THR A 280 -24.85 8.31 24.11
N GLY A 281 -24.08 9.35 23.76
CA GLY A 281 -24.30 10.19 22.61
C GLY A 281 -24.62 11.66 22.93
N PRO A 282 -24.68 12.51 21.89
CA PRO A 282 -24.86 13.95 22.04
C PRO A 282 -26.27 14.38 22.45
N GLY A 283 -27.26 13.48 22.43
CA GLY A 283 -28.67 13.80 22.65
C GLY A 283 -29.32 14.53 21.48
N ASP A 284 -30.62 14.80 21.58
CA ASP A 284 -31.35 15.50 20.53
C ASP A 284 -30.82 16.93 20.38
N ASN A 285 -30.50 17.33 19.14
CA ASN A 285 -29.90 18.64 18.84
C ASN A 285 -28.63 18.96 19.67
N ASN A 286 -27.84 17.95 20.04
CA ASN A 286 -26.60 18.08 20.80
C ASN A 286 -26.78 18.66 22.22
N GLU A 287 -27.94 18.47 22.85
CA GLU A 287 -28.25 19.02 24.19
C GLU A 287 -27.30 18.53 25.30
N ASN A 288 -26.73 17.32 25.16
CA ASN A 288 -25.80 16.74 26.13
C ASN A 288 -24.35 17.14 25.88
N VAL A 289 -24.07 17.93 24.84
CA VAL A 289 -22.72 18.35 24.48
C VAL A 289 -22.36 19.65 25.19
N THR A 290 -21.25 19.63 25.92
CA THR A 290 -20.72 20.80 26.64
C THR A 290 -19.29 21.13 26.22
N THR A 291 -18.83 22.34 26.52
CA THR A 291 -17.45 22.78 26.31
C THR A 291 -16.98 23.65 27.49
N PHE A 292 -15.86 24.34 27.32
CA PHE A 292 -15.21 25.18 28.34
C PHE A 292 -16.20 26.03 29.14
N GLY A 293 -16.03 26.03 30.47
CA GLY A 293 -16.87 26.79 31.39
C GLY A 293 -18.33 26.33 31.46
N GLY A 294 -18.62 25.08 31.06
CA GLY A 294 -19.95 24.48 31.15
C GLY A 294 -20.95 24.97 30.10
N LYS A 295 -20.49 25.65 29.05
CA LYS A 295 -21.35 26.11 27.96
C LYS A 295 -21.88 24.92 27.16
N THR A 296 -23.18 24.91 26.86
CA THR A 296 -23.80 23.90 26.00
C THR A 296 -23.56 24.20 24.53
N TYR A 297 -23.58 23.18 23.67
CA TYR A 297 -23.40 23.36 22.22
C TYR A 297 -24.37 24.39 21.62
N ALA A 298 -25.65 24.35 22.03
CA ALA A 298 -26.68 25.29 21.59
C ALA A 298 -26.43 26.75 21.99
N SER A 299 -25.62 27.00 23.03
CA SER A 299 -25.29 28.35 23.50
C SER A 299 -24.11 29.00 22.76
N LEU A 300 -23.46 28.26 21.86
CA LEU A 300 -22.27 28.72 21.14
C LEU A 300 -22.65 29.45 19.85
N ASP A 301 -22.04 30.60 19.61
CA ASP A 301 -22.08 31.26 18.31
C ASP A 301 -21.08 30.60 17.34
N ILE A 302 -21.45 29.40 16.88
CA ILE A 302 -20.64 28.57 15.99
C ILE A 302 -20.38 29.25 14.63
N GLY A 303 -21.20 30.23 14.23
CA GLY A 303 -21.05 31.00 12.99
C GLY A 303 -19.92 32.04 13.03
N SER A 304 -19.45 32.43 14.21
CA SER A 304 -18.39 33.45 14.38
C SER A 304 -16.98 32.98 13.98
N GLN A 305 -16.77 31.67 13.76
CA GLN A 305 -15.47 31.04 13.48
C GLN A 305 -14.33 31.40 14.46
N GLN A 306 -14.67 31.88 15.67
CA GLN A 306 -13.71 32.27 16.70
C GLN A 306 -13.85 31.29 17.87
N GLY A 307 -12.91 30.35 18.01
CA GLY A 307 -12.95 29.37 19.11
C GLY A 307 -12.55 29.94 20.46
N ALA A 308 -12.78 29.15 21.51
CA ALA A 308 -12.47 29.53 22.89
C ALA A 308 -10.96 29.60 23.17
N ILE A 309 -10.17 28.72 22.53
CA ILE A 309 -8.71 28.83 22.52
C ILE A 309 -8.33 29.83 21.41
N SER A 310 -7.79 30.98 21.83
CA SER A 310 -7.34 32.01 20.89
C SER A 310 -6.18 31.54 20.02
N SER A 311 -6.22 31.87 18.72
CA SER A 311 -5.11 31.64 17.79
C SER A 311 -3.89 32.52 18.09
N SER A 312 -4.07 33.61 18.83
CA SER A 312 -2.99 34.49 19.27
C SER A 312 -3.05 34.73 20.78
N THR A 313 -1.88 34.60 21.41
CA THR A 313 -1.68 34.80 22.85
C THR A 313 -0.96 36.11 23.15
N GLY A 314 -0.56 36.85 22.10
CA GLY A 314 0.34 38.01 22.20
C GLY A 314 1.82 37.66 22.35
N ALA A 315 2.18 36.38 22.52
CA ALA A 315 3.56 35.93 22.51
C ALA A 315 4.11 35.80 21.08
N THR A 316 5.39 36.14 20.88
CA THR A 316 6.05 35.93 19.58
C THR A 316 6.46 34.47 19.48
N LEU A 317 5.90 33.74 18.52
CA LEU A 317 6.26 32.34 18.26
C LEU A 317 7.47 32.26 17.32
N THR A 318 8.41 31.38 17.64
CA THR A 318 9.54 31.02 16.77
C THR A 318 9.27 29.69 16.05
N GLY A 319 10.00 29.43 14.95
CA GLY A 319 9.83 28.19 14.20
C GLY A 319 8.66 28.18 13.20
N THR A 320 8.16 26.99 12.93
CA THR A 320 6.96 26.80 12.09
C THR A 320 5.73 27.09 12.92
N VAL A 321 4.87 27.97 12.40
CA VAL A 321 3.60 28.34 13.03
C VAL A 321 2.48 27.88 12.12
N TYR A 322 1.52 27.16 12.70
CA TYR A 322 0.28 26.80 12.04
C TYR A 322 -0.85 27.60 12.67
N ASN A 323 -1.83 28.00 11.86
CA ASN A 323 -3.15 28.29 12.39
C ASN A 323 -3.79 26.91 12.63
N ASN A 324 -4.12 26.53 13.88
CA ASN A 324 -5.29 25.72 14.27
C ASN A 324 -5.15 24.97 15.61
N GLY A 325 -6.15 25.12 16.49
CA GLY A 325 -6.62 24.09 17.41
C GLY A 325 -5.69 23.53 18.50
N PRO A 326 -6.27 22.71 19.41
CA PRO A 326 -5.53 21.91 20.36
C PRO A 326 -4.97 20.63 19.70
N GLY A 327 -3.87 20.14 20.25
CA GLY A 327 -3.27 18.84 19.92
C GLY A 327 -4.02 17.67 20.55
N SER A 328 -3.42 16.49 20.47
CA SER A 328 -3.99 15.28 21.07
C SER A 328 -4.07 15.42 22.59
N LEU A 329 -5.20 14.98 23.15
CA LEU A 329 -5.49 15.11 24.57
C LEU A 329 -4.87 13.95 25.35
N VAL A 330 -4.37 14.22 26.55
CA VAL A 330 -3.83 13.22 27.48
C VAL A 330 -4.48 13.41 28.84
N PHE A 331 -4.89 12.32 29.49
CA PHE A 331 -5.48 12.35 30.83
C PHE A 331 -4.53 11.75 31.85
N ASP A 332 -4.37 12.44 32.98
CA ASP A 332 -3.64 11.91 34.12
C ASP A 332 -4.05 12.61 35.42
N SER A 333 -4.27 11.85 36.49
CA SER A 333 -4.52 12.39 37.85
C SER A 333 -5.70 13.38 37.89
N GLY A 334 -6.77 13.07 37.15
CA GLY A 334 -7.99 13.89 37.13
C GLY A 334 -7.92 15.14 36.24
N ALA A 335 -6.82 15.33 35.50
CA ALA A 335 -6.62 16.47 34.62
C ALA A 335 -6.36 16.07 33.17
N ILE A 336 -6.78 16.92 32.24
CA ILE A 336 -6.61 16.80 30.79
C ILE A 336 -5.54 17.79 30.35
N TYR A 337 -4.49 17.29 29.70
CA TYR A 337 -3.35 18.05 29.22
C TYR A 337 -3.35 18.08 27.70
N PHE A 338 -3.01 19.23 27.12
CA PHE A 338 -2.77 19.36 25.68
C PHE A 338 -1.97 20.61 25.34
N SER A 339 -1.14 20.50 24.31
CA SER A 339 -0.48 21.62 23.65
C SER A 339 -1.34 22.16 22.50
N SER A 340 -1.13 23.40 22.07
CA SER A 340 -1.89 24.03 20.98
C SER A 340 -0.97 24.79 20.03
N THR A 341 -1.42 25.04 18.80
CA THR A 341 -0.62 25.75 17.80
C THR A 341 -0.32 27.21 18.15
N ASN A 342 -1.06 27.77 19.12
CA ASN A 342 -0.80 29.11 19.65
C ASN A 342 0.42 29.17 20.61
N GLY A 343 1.14 28.05 20.75
CA GLY A 343 2.34 27.89 21.57
C GLY A 343 2.07 27.61 23.06
N MET A 344 0.81 27.44 23.44
CA MET A 344 0.45 27.18 24.82
C MET A 344 0.35 25.68 25.11
N MET A 345 0.69 25.33 26.33
CA MET A 345 0.36 24.09 27.01
C MET A 345 -0.75 24.36 28.02
N TYR A 346 -1.78 23.52 28.05
CA TYR A 346 -2.93 23.68 28.94
C TYR A 346 -3.16 22.46 29.80
N CYS A 347 -3.71 22.70 30.98
CA CYS A 347 -4.21 21.69 31.91
C CYS A 347 -5.62 22.08 32.36
N PHE A 348 -6.58 21.18 32.16
CA PHE A 348 -7.99 21.35 32.49
C PHE A 348 -8.44 20.24 33.44
N ASP A 349 -9.48 20.47 34.24
CA ASP A 349 -10.18 19.37 34.89
C ASP A 349 -11.13 18.64 33.90
N VAL A 350 -11.74 17.53 34.34
CA VAL A 350 -12.73 16.77 33.57
C VAL A 350 -14.05 17.52 33.30
N SER A 351 -14.23 18.71 33.87
CA SER A 351 -15.33 19.63 33.59
C SER A 351 -14.92 20.75 32.64
N LEU A 352 -13.71 20.69 32.07
CA LEU A 352 -13.13 21.69 31.18
C LEU A 352 -13.00 23.08 31.84
N ASN A 353 -12.73 23.12 33.15
CA ASN A 353 -12.24 24.31 33.84
C ASN A 353 -10.71 24.36 33.74
N LEU A 354 -10.17 25.50 33.30
CA LEU A 354 -8.73 25.68 33.18
C LEU A 354 -8.09 25.64 34.57
N ILE A 355 -7.12 24.75 34.79
CA ILE A 355 -6.33 24.64 36.03
C ILE A 355 -5.08 25.53 35.92
N TRP A 356 -4.30 25.33 34.86
CA TRP A 356 -3.13 26.14 34.55
C TRP A 356 -2.84 26.16 33.05
N SER A 357 -2.09 27.17 32.60
CA SER A 357 -1.58 27.27 31.25
C SER A 357 -0.12 27.74 31.23
N SER A 358 0.63 27.36 30.21
CA SER A 358 2.07 27.64 30.09
C SER A 358 2.44 27.99 28.64
N GLN A 359 3.33 28.96 28.42
CA GLN A 359 3.71 29.43 27.08
C GLN A 359 5.06 28.83 26.70
N MET A 360 5.08 27.94 25.70
CA MET A 360 6.28 27.23 25.24
C MET A 360 7.06 28.01 24.16
N GLY A 361 6.55 29.12 23.65
CA GLY A 361 7.25 29.96 22.66
C GLY A 361 7.36 29.36 21.24
N GLY A 362 7.03 28.08 21.06
CA GLY A 362 6.89 27.41 19.77
C GLY A 362 5.53 26.73 19.64
N SER A 363 4.98 26.69 18.42
CA SER A 363 3.74 25.98 18.12
C SER A 363 3.90 24.47 18.34
N ALA A 364 2.88 23.79 18.85
CA ALA A 364 2.80 22.32 18.81
C ALA A 364 1.77 21.89 17.77
N TYR A 365 2.12 20.93 16.91
CA TYR A 365 1.29 20.49 15.77
C TYR A 365 0.81 19.07 15.99
N PHE A 366 -0.42 18.93 16.51
CA PHE A 366 -1.16 17.67 16.73
C PHE A 366 -0.33 16.47 17.25
N ILE A 367 0.68 16.75 18.08
CA ILE A 367 1.42 15.75 18.86
C ILE A 367 0.87 15.69 20.28
N SER A 368 1.07 14.57 20.98
CA SER A 368 0.80 14.44 22.40
C SER A 368 2.04 14.75 23.25
N GLN A 369 1.77 15.12 24.49
CA GLN A 369 2.74 15.32 25.57
C GLN A 369 2.78 14.06 26.42
N THR A 370 3.92 13.80 27.05
CA THR A 370 4.04 12.71 28.02
C THR A 370 3.90 13.28 29.42
N VAL A 371 2.96 12.74 30.19
CA VAL A 371 2.65 13.20 31.54
C VAL A 371 3.09 12.11 32.50
N THR A 372 4.10 12.40 33.31
CA THR A 372 4.58 11.50 34.37
C THR A 372 3.93 11.87 35.70
N ASP A 373 4.34 11.23 36.79
CA ASP A 373 3.83 11.56 38.13
C ASP A 373 4.04 13.03 38.53
N LYS A 374 5.16 13.62 38.12
CA LYS A 374 5.58 14.97 38.56
C LYS A 374 5.68 15.99 37.44
N TYR A 375 5.94 15.56 36.21
CA TYR A 375 6.29 16.45 35.12
C TYR A 375 5.50 16.15 33.85
N VAL A 376 5.38 17.18 33.02
CA VAL A 376 4.86 17.07 31.66
C VAL A 376 5.99 17.42 30.70
N PHE A 377 6.32 16.50 29.80
CA PHE A 377 7.34 16.67 28.78
C PHE A 377 6.68 16.94 27.42
N ALA A 378 7.07 18.04 26.79
CA ALA A 378 6.50 18.48 25.52
C ALA A 378 7.57 18.91 24.53
N GLY A 379 7.34 18.58 23.25
CA GLY A 379 8.12 19.09 22.11
C GLY A 379 7.38 20.19 21.36
N ALA A 380 8.10 21.06 20.66
CA ALA A 380 7.50 22.09 19.81
C ALA A 380 8.24 22.33 18.49
N LEU A 381 7.56 23.01 17.56
CA LEU A 381 8.01 23.36 16.21
C LEU A 381 9.00 24.53 16.12
N ASN A 382 9.52 24.96 17.27
CA ASN A 382 10.71 25.79 17.35
C ASN A 382 11.97 24.96 17.62
N GLY A 383 11.87 23.63 17.62
CA GLY A 383 12.95 22.72 17.99
C GLY A 383 13.19 22.62 19.50
N GLY A 384 12.26 23.15 20.32
CA GLY A 384 12.36 23.16 21.77
C GLY A 384 11.78 21.91 22.44
N LEU A 385 12.43 21.51 23.55
CA LEU A 385 11.97 20.52 24.52
C LEU A 385 11.69 21.24 25.85
N TYR A 386 10.54 20.96 26.46
CA TYR A 386 10.06 21.61 27.69
C TYR A 386 9.77 20.56 28.75
N ALA A 387 10.30 20.78 29.96
CA ALA A 387 9.94 20.06 31.17
C ALA A 387 9.10 20.98 32.05
N ILE A 388 7.84 20.60 32.29
CA ILE A 388 6.84 21.44 32.94
C ILE A 388 6.40 20.74 34.24
N ASP A 389 6.30 21.49 35.33
CA ASP A 389 5.73 20.98 36.58
C ASP A 389 4.25 20.66 36.38
N LYS A 390 3.87 19.40 36.58
CA LYS A 390 2.50 18.91 36.36
C LYS A 390 1.48 19.61 37.25
N LYS A 391 1.87 19.99 38.47
CA LYS A 391 0.98 20.54 39.48
C LYS A 391 0.58 21.98 39.17
N ASN A 392 1.52 22.81 38.73
CA ASN A 392 1.28 24.26 38.58
C ASN A 392 1.55 24.81 37.17
N GLY A 393 2.06 24.00 36.24
CA GLY A 393 2.30 24.40 34.87
C GLY A 393 3.53 25.28 34.65
N SER A 394 4.36 25.49 35.69
CA SER A 394 5.61 26.25 35.53
C SER A 394 6.62 25.45 34.71
N ILE A 395 7.28 26.11 33.76
CA ILE A 395 8.40 25.50 33.03
C ILE A 395 9.57 25.39 34.01
N VAL A 396 9.99 24.16 34.30
CA VAL A 396 11.12 23.87 35.18
C VAL A 396 12.43 24.06 34.42
N ASP A 397 12.51 23.50 33.21
CA ASP A 397 13.60 23.75 32.28
C ASP A 397 13.14 23.61 30.83
N GLN A 398 13.88 24.24 29.92
CA GLN A 398 13.65 24.17 28.49
C GLN A 398 14.95 24.29 27.71
N THR A 399 15.03 23.64 26.55
CA THR A 399 16.21 23.72 25.69
C THR A 399 15.86 23.59 24.21
N ILE A 400 16.66 24.19 23.33
CA ILE A 400 16.55 24.02 21.89
C ILE A 400 17.41 22.82 21.48
N VAL A 401 16.76 21.76 20.99
CA VAL A 401 17.42 20.49 20.67
C VAL A 401 18.02 20.51 19.26
N TYR A 402 17.22 20.91 18.27
CA TYR A 402 17.62 20.93 16.88
C TYR A 402 16.87 22.01 16.11
N THR A 403 17.61 22.88 15.43
CA THR A 403 17.08 23.87 14.49
C THR A 403 17.97 23.98 13.27
N ARG A 404 17.40 24.49 12.18
CA ARG A 404 18.06 24.79 10.93
C ARG A 404 17.55 26.12 10.40
N THR A 405 18.47 27.02 10.10
CA THR A 405 18.16 28.29 9.45
C THR A 405 18.00 28.08 7.95
N VAL A 406 16.84 28.49 7.40
CA VAL A 406 16.56 28.50 5.96
C VAL A 406 16.00 29.88 5.61
N ASN A 407 16.62 30.58 4.65
CA ASN A 407 16.23 31.93 4.23
C ASN A 407 16.09 32.93 5.40
N GLY A 408 16.99 32.85 6.39
CA GLY A 408 16.99 33.74 7.56
C GLY A 408 15.93 33.45 8.62
N LYS A 409 15.18 32.35 8.49
CA LYS A 409 14.23 31.87 9.51
C LYS A 409 14.69 30.52 10.07
N ASP A 410 14.63 30.37 11.39
CA ASP A 410 14.93 29.11 12.06
C ASP A 410 13.71 28.19 12.06
N TYR A 411 13.94 26.93 11.71
CA TYR A 411 12.96 25.86 11.73
C TYR A 411 13.49 24.69 12.53
N GLY A 412 12.64 23.98 13.25
CA GLY A 412 13.02 22.78 14.00
C GLY A 412 11.80 22.10 14.57
N SER A 413 11.89 20.83 14.92
CA SER A 413 10.81 20.12 15.60
C SER A 413 11.37 19.12 16.57
N VAL A 414 10.86 19.15 17.80
CA VAL A 414 10.91 18.02 18.73
C VAL A 414 9.57 17.32 18.62
N LEU A 415 9.59 16.02 18.35
CA LEU A 415 8.41 15.17 18.15
C LEU A 415 7.88 14.64 19.51
N ALA A 416 6.91 13.74 19.52
CA ALA A 416 6.36 13.21 20.78
C ALA A 416 7.48 12.55 21.63
N VAL A 417 7.46 12.82 22.94
CA VAL A 417 8.56 12.49 23.86
C VAL A 417 8.25 11.22 24.64
N ALA A 418 9.04 10.16 24.51
CA ALA A 418 9.00 9.05 25.44
C ALA A 418 9.83 9.37 26.69
N ALA A 419 9.33 9.03 27.88
CA ALA A 419 10.00 9.27 29.16
C ALA A 419 10.14 7.96 29.95
N PHE A 420 11.35 7.70 30.43
CA PHE A 420 11.70 6.55 31.27
C PHE A 420 12.20 7.06 32.61
N GLU A 421 11.57 6.68 33.71
CA GLU A 421 11.94 7.11 35.05
C GLU A 421 12.80 6.06 35.74
N ASN A 422 13.89 6.50 36.36
CA ASN A 422 14.70 5.65 37.22
C ASN A 422 15.25 6.50 38.38
N ASN A 423 14.77 6.23 39.59
CA ASN A 423 15.24 6.87 40.84
C ASN A 423 15.19 8.41 40.80
N GLY A 424 14.12 8.97 40.25
CA GLY A 424 13.88 10.42 40.14
C GLY A 424 14.56 11.09 38.95
N ILE A 425 15.32 10.35 38.14
CA ILE A 425 15.93 10.84 36.90
C ILE A 425 15.11 10.33 35.72
N TYR A 426 14.70 11.24 34.84
CA TYR A 426 13.97 10.89 33.63
C TYR A 426 14.92 10.85 32.44
N THR A 427 14.97 9.74 31.72
CA THR A 427 15.58 9.66 30.39
C THR A 427 14.51 9.89 29.35
N LEU A 428 14.72 10.88 28.47
CA LEU A 428 13.78 11.33 27.46
C LEU A 428 14.29 10.94 26.08
N ALA A 429 13.51 10.19 25.32
CA ALA A 429 13.87 9.70 24.00
C ALA A 429 12.82 10.13 22.97
N PHE A 430 13.26 10.76 21.88
CA PHE A 430 12.33 11.35 20.91
C PHE A 430 12.96 11.59 19.54
N GLY A 431 12.10 11.66 18.53
CA GLY A 431 12.49 12.08 17.19
C GLY A 431 12.65 13.60 17.08
N VAL A 432 13.52 14.03 16.17
CA VAL A 432 13.70 15.44 15.80
C VAL A 432 13.61 15.61 14.29
N SER A 433 13.23 16.80 13.83
CA SER A 433 13.30 17.15 12.40
C SER A 433 13.65 18.62 12.16
N ASP A 434 13.93 18.98 10.91
CA ASP A 434 14.11 20.37 10.48
C ASP A 434 12.81 21.19 10.46
N GLY A 435 11.67 20.65 10.91
CA GLY A 435 10.46 21.41 11.23
C GLY A 435 9.67 21.94 10.03
N ARG A 436 9.95 21.48 8.81
CA ARG A 436 9.34 21.98 7.56
C ARG A 436 8.02 21.29 7.16
N GLY A 437 7.32 20.68 8.14
CA GLY A 437 6.07 19.96 7.91
C GLY A 437 6.25 18.76 6.97
N LEU A 438 5.39 18.62 5.96
CA LEU A 438 5.52 17.55 4.96
C LEU A 438 6.78 17.65 4.08
N ASN A 439 7.50 18.78 4.11
CA ASN A 439 8.73 19.00 3.35
C ASN A 439 10.01 18.78 4.20
N VAL A 440 9.90 18.03 5.29
CA VAL A 440 11.06 17.67 6.13
C VAL A 440 12.11 16.94 5.30
N LEU A 441 13.36 17.39 5.40
CA LEU A 441 14.50 16.78 4.70
C LEU A 441 15.48 16.09 5.65
N VAL A 442 15.53 16.54 6.90
CA VAL A 442 16.43 16.03 7.91
C VAL A 442 15.60 15.60 9.11
N GLY A 443 15.76 14.34 9.51
CA GLY A 443 15.23 13.80 10.74
C GLY A 443 16.32 13.10 11.54
N GLY A 444 16.01 12.77 12.79
CA GLY A 444 16.93 12.09 13.68
C GLY A 444 16.29 11.68 14.99
N VAL A 445 17.11 11.11 15.87
CA VAL A 445 16.69 10.72 17.23
C VAL A 445 17.61 11.40 18.23
N ALA A 446 17.03 11.86 19.34
CA ALA A 446 17.74 12.50 20.43
C ALA A 446 17.38 11.83 21.77
N ILE A 447 18.39 11.75 22.64
CA ILE A 447 18.24 11.28 24.02
C ILE A 447 18.70 12.39 24.97
N TYR A 448 17.86 12.72 25.93
CA TYR A 448 18.11 13.69 26.99
C TYR A 448 17.89 13.05 28.35
N THR A 449 18.42 13.68 29.39
CA THR A 449 18.10 13.37 30.78
C THR A 449 17.56 14.59 31.48
N PHE A 450 16.66 14.37 32.43
CA PHE A 450 16.11 15.39 33.30
C PHE A 450 16.21 14.92 34.74
N ASP A 451 16.99 15.63 35.56
CA ASP A 451 17.26 15.29 36.96
C ASP A 451 16.23 15.90 37.94
N GLY A 452 15.11 16.42 37.42
CA GLY A 452 14.13 17.18 38.18
C GLY A 452 14.36 18.70 38.17
N SER A 453 15.49 19.16 37.65
CA SER A 453 15.81 20.59 37.56
C SER A 453 16.38 21.02 36.21
N LYS A 454 17.07 20.13 35.50
CA LYS A 454 17.81 20.48 34.29
C LYS A 454 17.76 19.40 33.22
N LEU A 455 17.54 19.82 31.98
CA LEU A 455 17.63 19.03 30.76
C LEU A 455 19.10 18.96 30.29
N SER A 456 19.62 17.75 30.19
CA SER A 456 20.99 17.46 29.77
C SER A 456 21.00 16.53 28.56
N LYS A 457 21.60 16.99 27.46
CA LYS A 457 21.76 16.20 26.23
C LYS A 457 22.65 14.98 26.50
N ARG A 458 22.19 13.79 26.14
CA ARG A 458 23.01 12.57 26.08
C ARG A 458 23.45 12.26 24.66
N SER A 459 22.50 12.19 23.73
CA SER A 459 22.75 11.81 22.33
C SER A 459 21.87 12.60 21.37
N LEU A 460 22.35 12.81 20.14
CA LEU A 460 21.59 13.34 19.00
C LEU A 460 22.23 12.84 17.72
N ASN A 461 21.47 12.08 16.93
CA ASN A 461 21.92 11.56 15.64
C ASN A 461 20.90 11.86 14.55
N THR A 462 21.29 12.68 13.58
CA THR A 462 20.45 13.08 12.43
C THR A 462 20.92 12.48 11.10
N SER A 463 21.90 11.59 11.12
CA SER A 463 22.48 11.00 9.90
C SER A 463 22.00 9.58 9.63
N ALA A 464 21.68 8.81 10.68
CA ALA A 464 21.38 7.38 10.54
C ALA A 464 19.95 7.08 10.05
N PHE A 465 18.96 7.82 10.54
CA PHE A 465 17.55 7.44 10.45
C PHE A 465 16.83 7.98 9.20
N GLY A 466 17.29 9.11 8.65
CA GLY A 466 16.53 9.86 7.66
C GLY A 466 15.33 10.57 8.29
N VAL A 467 14.20 10.67 7.59
CA VAL A 467 12.98 11.31 8.11
C VAL A 467 12.27 10.36 9.08
N VAL A 468 12.13 10.77 10.34
CA VAL A 468 11.47 9.99 11.40
C VAL A 468 9.97 10.31 11.52
N ALA A 469 9.18 9.33 11.98
CA ALA A 469 7.77 9.52 12.31
C ALA A 469 7.58 10.45 13.53
N ASN A 470 6.38 11.04 13.66
CA ASN A 470 6.07 12.00 14.74
C ASN A 470 6.00 11.38 16.14
N TYR A 471 5.97 10.04 16.23
CA TYR A 471 5.86 9.29 17.47
C TYR A 471 6.92 8.20 17.50
N VAL A 472 7.44 7.93 18.69
CA VAL A 472 8.39 6.84 18.97
C VAL A 472 7.74 5.87 19.94
N LEU A 473 7.97 4.57 19.77
CA LEU A 473 7.34 3.53 20.60
C LEU A 473 8.27 3.16 21.77
N PRO A 474 8.01 3.59 23.02
CA PRO A 474 8.82 3.13 24.15
C PRO A 474 8.50 1.67 24.43
N VAL A 475 9.55 0.90 24.68
CA VAL A 475 9.47 -0.53 24.94
C VAL A 475 10.45 -0.85 26.07
N THR A 476 9.94 -1.55 27.07
CA THR A 476 10.71 -2.08 28.19
C THR A 476 10.45 -3.58 28.27
N THR A 477 11.50 -4.38 28.11
CA THR A 477 11.51 -5.84 28.28
C THR A 477 12.66 -6.22 29.20
N GLU A 478 12.77 -7.50 29.55
CA GLU A 478 13.91 -7.99 30.35
C GLU A 478 15.28 -7.76 29.67
N SER A 479 15.31 -7.67 28.34
CA SER A 479 16.54 -7.58 27.55
C SER A 479 16.78 -6.23 26.88
N PHE A 480 15.77 -5.35 26.84
CA PHE A 480 15.83 -4.07 26.14
C PHE A 480 14.98 -3.01 26.84
N GLU A 481 15.56 -1.83 27.04
CA GLU A 481 14.84 -0.64 27.47
C GLU A 481 15.22 0.52 26.53
N GLY A 482 14.23 1.11 25.88
CA GLY A 482 14.45 2.17 24.89
C GLY A 482 13.23 2.41 24.01
N ILE A 483 13.47 2.94 22.80
CA ILE A 483 12.42 3.27 21.84
C ILE A 483 12.60 2.55 20.51
N TYR A 484 11.48 2.25 19.87
CA TYR A 484 11.40 1.85 18.49
C TYR A 484 11.02 3.07 17.65
N VAL A 485 11.73 3.26 16.55
CA VAL A 485 11.59 4.43 15.68
C VAL A 485 11.35 3.96 14.26
N SER A 486 10.26 4.45 13.67
CA SER A 486 10.03 4.31 12.25
C SER A 486 10.58 5.51 11.49
N ALA A 487 11.36 5.24 10.45
CA ALA A 487 12.05 6.27 9.69
C ALA A 487 12.17 5.92 8.20
N SER A 488 12.55 6.90 7.37
CA SER A 488 12.70 6.69 5.93
C SER A 488 13.79 5.68 5.55
N ASN A 489 14.72 5.40 6.46
CA ASN A 489 15.77 4.40 6.26
C ASN A 489 15.44 3.03 6.87
N GLY A 490 14.23 2.83 7.41
CA GLY A 490 13.81 1.58 8.04
C GLY A 490 13.21 1.75 9.43
N ILE A 491 13.05 0.61 10.12
CA ILE A 491 12.65 0.54 11.53
C ILE A 491 13.88 0.27 12.38
N PHE A 492 14.04 1.03 13.46
CA PHE A 492 15.18 0.97 14.35
C PHE A 492 14.72 0.75 15.79
N SER A 493 15.51 0.02 16.58
CA SER A 493 15.51 0.17 18.03
C SER A 493 16.62 1.12 18.44
N VAL A 494 16.39 1.92 19.47
CA VAL A 494 17.35 2.86 20.06
C VAL A 494 17.29 2.73 21.57
N ASP A 495 18.40 2.38 22.21
CA ASP A 495 18.48 2.27 23.67
C ASP A 495 18.54 3.66 24.36
N LEU A 496 18.49 3.65 25.69
CA LEU A 496 18.57 4.86 26.52
C LEU A 496 19.92 5.59 26.50
N ASP A 497 20.96 5.02 25.89
CA ASP A 497 22.25 5.67 25.66
C ASP A 497 22.37 6.24 24.23
N GLY A 498 21.40 5.92 23.36
CA GLY A 498 21.34 6.36 21.98
C GLY A 498 22.05 5.43 20.99
N ASN A 499 22.45 4.23 21.41
CA ASN A 499 22.89 3.20 20.48
C ASN A 499 21.67 2.66 19.73
N TYR A 500 21.83 2.39 18.44
CA TYR A 500 20.71 1.97 17.59
C TYR A 500 21.04 0.71 16.80
N VAL A 501 20.00 -0.06 16.52
CA VAL A 501 20.04 -1.25 15.66
C VAL A 501 18.99 -1.08 14.58
N LEU A 502 19.39 -1.28 13.31
CA LEU A 502 18.44 -1.38 12.19
C LEU A 502 17.76 -2.74 12.26
N LEU A 503 16.48 -2.76 12.56
CA LEU A 503 15.68 -3.98 12.72
C LEU A 503 15.09 -4.43 11.39
N ASN A 504 14.67 -3.48 10.54
CA ASN A 504 14.07 -3.78 9.25
C ASN A 504 14.33 -2.66 8.24
N ASP A 505 14.98 -2.96 7.13
CA ASP A 505 15.34 -2.02 6.06
C ASP A 505 14.29 -1.91 4.93
N LYS A 506 13.29 -2.80 4.93
CA LYS A 506 12.27 -2.89 3.87
C LYS A 506 11.07 -1.98 4.11
N ILE A 507 10.81 -1.63 5.37
CA ILE A 507 9.67 -0.81 5.77
C ILE A 507 10.14 0.64 5.96
N THR A 508 9.98 1.46 4.91
CA THR A 508 10.57 2.82 4.83
C THR A 508 9.54 3.94 4.75
N THR A 509 8.27 3.62 4.50
CA THR A 509 7.20 4.59 4.22
C THR A 509 6.13 4.53 5.30
N ILE A 510 6.50 4.77 6.55
CA ILE A 510 5.55 4.77 7.68
C ILE A 510 5.41 6.18 8.24
N ARG A 511 4.16 6.60 8.43
CA ARG A 511 3.81 7.88 9.08
C ARG A 511 2.91 7.69 10.30
N ALA A 512 2.19 6.57 10.36
CA ALA A 512 1.36 6.21 11.50
C ALA A 512 2.23 5.85 12.74
N PRO A 513 1.77 6.17 13.97
CA PRO A 513 2.40 5.68 15.19
C PRO A 513 2.40 4.14 15.22
N MET A 514 3.51 3.57 15.68
CA MET A 514 3.58 2.13 15.96
C MET A 514 2.86 1.81 17.27
N VAL A 515 2.31 0.60 17.33
CA VAL A 515 1.55 0.09 18.47
C VAL A 515 2.17 -1.21 18.95
N LEU A 516 2.37 -1.35 20.25
CA LEU A 516 2.82 -2.59 20.87
C LEU A 516 1.59 -3.40 21.27
N VAL A 517 1.47 -4.60 20.74
CA VAL A 517 0.34 -5.50 20.99
C VAL A 517 0.82 -6.69 21.80
N ASN A 518 0.15 -6.99 22.92
CA ASN A 518 0.46 -8.10 23.85
C ASN A 518 1.91 -8.13 24.36
N GLY A 519 2.61 -6.99 24.32
CA GLY A 519 4.01 -6.86 24.72
C GLY A 519 5.04 -7.54 23.81
N ASP A 520 4.63 -8.22 22.74
CA ASP A 520 5.55 -9.07 21.93
C ASP A 520 5.54 -8.75 20.42
N SER A 521 4.55 -7.99 19.96
CA SER A 521 4.30 -7.73 18.54
C SER A 521 4.11 -6.24 18.27
N ILE A 522 4.70 -5.72 17.20
CA ILE A 522 4.60 -4.31 16.81
C ILE A 522 3.76 -4.20 15.55
N TYR A 523 2.66 -3.47 15.65
CA TYR A 523 1.74 -3.22 14.53
C TYR A 523 2.14 -1.91 13.85
N VAL A 524 2.34 -1.98 12.54
CA VAL A 524 2.85 -0.87 11.73
C VAL A 524 2.01 -0.71 10.47
N GLN A 525 1.27 0.39 10.36
CA GLN A 525 0.44 0.67 9.20
C GLN A 525 1.23 1.41 8.10
N GLY A 526 1.26 0.83 6.90
CA GLY A 526 1.85 1.45 5.72
C GLY A 526 1.22 2.80 5.37
N TYR A 527 2.03 3.74 4.88
CA TYR A 527 1.56 5.07 4.48
C TYR A 527 0.85 5.03 3.13
N SER A 528 1.29 4.22 2.17
CA SER A 528 0.86 4.33 0.77
C SER A 528 -0.27 3.37 0.38
N ILE A 529 -0.92 3.67 -0.74
CA ILE A 529 -1.91 2.78 -1.37
C ILE A 529 -1.27 1.42 -1.65
N ASN A 530 -1.92 0.34 -1.20
CA ASN A 530 -1.47 -1.07 -1.30
C ASN A 530 -0.37 -1.50 -0.33
N GLU A 531 0.11 -0.62 0.57
CA GLU A 531 0.95 -1.09 1.67
C GLU A 531 0.07 -1.79 2.73
N PRO A 532 0.47 -2.98 3.22
CA PRO A 532 -0.27 -3.67 4.26
C PRO A 532 -0.08 -3.02 5.64
N LEU A 533 -0.94 -3.42 6.58
CA LEU A 533 -0.56 -3.47 7.99
C LEU A 533 0.49 -4.58 8.16
N TYR A 534 1.65 -4.23 8.71
CA TYR A 534 2.71 -5.17 9.08
C TYR A 534 2.60 -5.49 10.58
N VAL A 535 2.73 -6.77 10.91
CA VAL A 535 2.95 -7.22 12.29
C VAL A 535 4.38 -7.71 12.39
N LEU A 536 5.16 -7.08 13.25
CA LEU A 536 6.57 -7.36 13.47
C LEU A 536 6.75 -8.03 14.83
N SER A 537 7.70 -8.94 14.96
CA SER A 537 8.29 -9.22 16.28
C SER A 537 9.16 -8.05 16.73
N LEU A 538 9.49 -8.02 18.03
CA LEU A 538 10.42 -7.05 18.62
C LEU A 538 11.82 -7.04 17.94
N ASP A 539 12.23 -8.12 17.28
CA ASP A 539 13.48 -8.15 16.52
C ASP A 539 13.39 -7.51 15.12
N GLY A 540 12.21 -7.04 14.71
CA GLY A 540 11.94 -6.46 13.38
C GLY A 540 11.51 -7.43 12.30
N THR A 541 11.44 -8.73 12.60
CA THR A 541 11.00 -9.75 11.63
C THR A 541 9.49 -9.60 11.36
N ILE A 542 9.11 -9.57 10.08
CA ILE A 542 7.69 -9.50 9.69
C ILE A 542 7.04 -10.87 9.93
N ARG A 543 6.14 -10.96 10.92
CA ARG A 543 5.37 -12.16 11.26
C ARG A 543 4.17 -12.34 10.35
N SER A 544 3.41 -11.27 10.13
CA SER A 544 2.18 -11.30 9.33
C SER A 544 1.92 -9.96 8.63
N THR A 545 1.10 -10.01 7.59
CA THR A 545 0.65 -8.81 6.86
C THR A 545 -0.83 -8.88 6.56
N PHE A 546 -1.50 -7.73 6.59
CA PHE A 546 -2.90 -7.61 6.22
C PHE A 546 -3.12 -6.45 5.27
N VAL A 547 -3.75 -6.70 4.13
CA VAL A 547 -4.08 -5.69 3.13
C VAL A 547 -5.58 -5.44 3.18
N ALA A 548 -5.97 -4.21 3.54
CA ALA A 548 -7.37 -3.80 3.49
C ALA A 548 -7.89 -3.79 2.03
N PRO A 549 -9.18 -4.11 1.79
CA PRO A 549 -9.76 -4.13 0.45
C PRO A 549 -9.71 -2.76 -0.25
N LYS A 550 -9.69 -2.79 -1.59
CA LYS A 550 -9.41 -1.64 -2.46
C LYS A 550 -10.62 -0.75 -2.78
N GLU A 551 -11.69 -0.82 -1.99
CA GLU A 551 -12.91 -0.08 -2.29
C GLU A 551 -12.70 1.42 -2.01
N GLY A 552 -12.45 2.19 -3.07
CA GLY A 552 -12.49 3.65 -3.05
C GLY A 552 -11.19 4.37 -2.68
N ALA A 553 -10.62 5.04 -3.69
CA ALA A 553 -9.60 6.09 -3.64
C ALA A 553 -8.22 5.78 -3.02
N ALA A 554 -7.31 6.73 -3.24
CA ALA A 554 -5.92 6.70 -2.78
C ALA A 554 -5.85 6.83 -1.25
N ASN A 555 -5.66 5.72 -0.55
CA ASN A 555 -5.75 5.67 0.92
C ASN A 555 -4.37 5.80 1.54
N PHE A 556 -3.92 7.05 1.76
CA PHE A 556 -2.80 7.28 2.66
C PHE A 556 -3.25 7.12 4.11
N SER A 557 -2.40 6.53 4.96
CA SER A 557 -2.71 6.40 6.39
C SER A 557 -1.68 7.05 7.29
N MET A 558 -2.19 7.81 8.26
CA MET A 558 -1.41 8.42 9.34
C MET A 558 -1.95 8.04 10.73
N ALA A 559 -3.05 7.29 10.77
CA ALA A 559 -3.66 6.81 12.00
C ALA A 559 -2.98 5.50 12.44
N PRO A 560 -2.75 5.28 13.74
CA PRO A 560 -2.31 3.98 14.23
C PRO A 560 -3.43 2.94 14.09
N ALA A 561 -3.04 1.66 14.05
CA ALA A 561 -4.00 0.57 14.18
C ALA A 561 -4.56 0.51 15.60
N LEU A 562 -5.83 0.17 15.74
CA LEU A 562 -6.43 -0.24 17.01
C LEU A 562 -6.69 -1.74 16.94
N SER A 563 -6.06 -2.52 17.81
CA SER A 563 -6.24 -3.96 17.97
C SER A 563 -6.87 -4.24 19.34
N MET A 564 -8.00 -4.93 19.36
CA MET A 564 -8.71 -5.28 20.59
C MET A 564 -9.63 -6.47 20.36
N ASP A 565 -9.67 -7.42 21.29
CA ASP A 565 -10.57 -8.58 21.27
C ASP A 565 -10.68 -9.29 19.89
N GLY A 566 -9.55 -9.42 19.18
CA GLY A 566 -9.47 -10.02 17.85
C GLY A 566 -9.92 -9.12 16.69
N TRP A 567 -10.45 -7.93 16.98
CA TRP A 567 -10.74 -6.87 16.01
C TRP A 567 -9.52 -5.99 15.76
N VAL A 568 -9.38 -5.55 14.50
CA VAL A 568 -8.40 -4.55 14.11
C VAL A 568 -9.06 -3.47 13.26
N PHE A 569 -8.93 -2.21 13.68
CA PHE A 569 -9.45 -1.03 13.01
C PHE A 569 -8.33 -0.18 12.43
N LEU A 570 -8.47 0.21 11.17
CA LEU A 570 -7.47 0.91 10.37
C LEU A 570 -8.05 2.17 9.76
N GLY A 571 -7.64 3.34 10.27
CA GLY A 571 -7.99 4.65 9.72
C GLY A 571 -7.14 5.00 8.48
N ASN A 572 -7.73 5.74 7.54
CA ASN A 572 -7.05 6.30 6.36
C ASN A 572 -7.79 7.52 5.81
N ASP A 573 -7.24 8.14 4.77
CA ASP A 573 -7.81 9.35 4.14
C ASP A 573 -9.22 9.21 3.53
N SER A 574 -9.73 7.99 3.35
CA SER A 574 -11.09 7.73 2.86
C SER A 574 -12.08 7.31 3.96
N GLY A 575 -11.59 6.84 5.12
CA GLY A 575 -12.46 6.32 6.17
C GLY A 575 -11.78 5.32 7.11
N VAL A 576 -12.57 4.43 7.69
CA VAL A 576 -12.11 3.36 8.59
C VAL A 576 -12.41 1.98 8.01
N ASN A 577 -11.47 1.05 8.17
CA ASN A 577 -11.64 -0.35 7.81
C ASN A 577 -11.59 -1.22 9.07
N ALA A 578 -12.51 -2.17 9.19
CA ALA A 578 -12.54 -3.14 10.27
C ALA A 578 -12.25 -4.55 9.76
N ALA A 579 -11.33 -5.22 10.44
CA ALA A 579 -11.00 -6.62 10.25
C ALA A 579 -11.20 -7.38 11.57
N TYR A 580 -11.49 -8.68 11.46
CA TYR A 580 -11.58 -9.56 12.62
C TYR A 580 -10.86 -10.87 12.32
N GLY A 581 -9.99 -11.28 13.24
CA GLY A 581 -9.25 -12.53 13.20
C GLY A 581 -7.73 -12.35 13.17
N THR A 582 -7.01 -13.46 13.10
CA THR A 582 -5.54 -13.52 13.16
C THR A 582 -4.93 -13.39 11.76
N PHE A 583 -4.01 -12.43 11.60
CA PHE A 583 -3.44 -12.10 10.31
C PHE A 583 -2.62 -13.24 9.70
N GLN A 584 -2.64 -13.31 8.36
CA GLN A 584 -1.93 -14.33 7.62
C GLN A 584 -0.42 -14.21 7.82
N VAL A 585 0.24 -15.34 8.08
CA VAL A 585 1.69 -15.43 8.16
C VAL A 585 2.28 -14.80 6.91
N TYR A 586 3.21 -13.90 7.12
CA TYR A 586 3.89 -13.19 6.05
C TYR A 586 4.66 -14.21 5.22
N GLN A 587 4.08 -14.60 4.09
CA GLN A 587 4.85 -15.22 3.04
C GLN A 587 5.62 -14.11 2.39
N GLY A 588 6.88 -13.96 2.80
CA GLY A 588 7.76 -12.99 2.21
C GLY A 588 7.56 -12.96 0.71
N GLN A 589 7.41 -11.77 0.13
CA GLN A 589 7.84 -11.64 -1.25
C GLN A 589 9.27 -12.13 -1.21
N ASN A 590 9.51 -13.35 -1.71
CA ASN A 590 10.84 -13.80 -2.06
C ASN A 590 11.36 -12.62 -2.84
N GLY A 591 12.27 -11.87 -2.21
CA GLY A 591 12.85 -10.72 -2.83
C GLY A 591 13.34 -11.28 -4.14
N SER A 592 12.74 -10.84 -5.24
CA SER A 592 13.44 -10.84 -6.49
C SER A 592 14.57 -9.86 -6.25
N SER A 593 15.58 -10.31 -5.51
CA SER A 593 16.97 -9.99 -5.77
C SER A 593 17.03 -10.05 -7.28
N GLY A 594 17.05 -8.86 -7.89
CA GLY A 594 17.15 -8.74 -9.32
C GLY A 594 18.26 -9.70 -9.71
N LEU A 595 17.93 -10.64 -10.60
CA LEU A 595 18.84 -11.70 -10.99
C LEU A 595 20.20 -11.04 -11.25
N PRO A 596 21.27 -11.39 -10.51
CA PRO A 596 22.56 -10.75 -10.68
C PRO A 596 22.92 -10.71 -12.16
N LEU A 597 23.65 -9.69 -12.66
CA LEU A 597 23.89 -9.50 -14.10
C LEU A 597 24.30 -10.80 -14.82
N ILE A 598 25.06 -11.67 -14.16
CA ILE A 598 25.46 -13.00 -14.65
C ILE A 598 24.25 -13.90 -14.97
N TYR A 599 23.17 -13.86 -14.19
CA TYR A 599 21.94 -14.61 -14.40
C TYR A 599 21.04 -13.97 -15.46
N ILE A 600 21.01 -12.63 -15.59
CA ILE A 600 20.34 -11.98 -16.72
C ILE A 600 21.05 -12.35 -18.03
N VAL A 601 22.38 -12.26 -18.06
CA VAL A 601 23.21 -12.69 -19.20
C VAL A 601 23.04 -14.19 -19.44
N ALA A 602 23.01 -15.02 -18.40
CA ALA A 602 22.78 -16.46 -18.52
C ALA A 602 21.36 -16.77 -19.02
N ALA A 603 20.34 -16.01 -18.62
CA ALA A 603 18.97 -16.16 -19.11
C ALA A 603 18.87 -15.75 -20.59
N ILE A 604 19.52 -14.65 -20.99
CA ILE A 604 19.64 -14.25 -22.40
C ILE A 604 20.38 -15.32 -23.21
N LEU A 605 21.50 -15.85 -22.71
CA LEU A 605 22.25 -16.92 -23.37
C LEU A 605 21.45 -18.22 -23.43
N ALA A 606 20.76 -18.60 -22.35
CA ALA A 606 19.89 -19.77 -22.30
C ALA A 606 18.72 -19.62 -23.28
N ALA A 607 18.16 -18.43 -23.41
CA ALA A 607 17.13 -18.12 -24.40
C ALA A 607 17.69 -18.23 -25.82
N ILE A 608 18.86 -17.64 -26.11
CA ILE A 608 19.54 -17.81 -27.41
C ILE A 608 19.77 -19.30 -27.70
N ILE A 609 20.25 -20.07 -26.73
CA ILE A 609 20.47 -21.51 -26.85
C ILE A 609 19.16 -22.24 -27.11
N LEU A 610 18.09 -21.96 -26.38
CA LEU A 610 16.75 -22.55 -26.59
C LEU A 610 16.21 -22.24 -27.98
N ILE A 611 16.40 -21.01 -28.47
CA ILE A 611 16.05 -20.61 -29.83
C ILE A 611 16.85 -21.42 -30.84
N LEU A 612 18.16 -21.54 -30.64
CA LEU A 612 19.03 -22.34 -31.52
C LEU A 612 18.68 -23.83 -31.50
N ILE A 613 18.29 -24.38 -30.35
CA ILE A 613 17.81 -25.76 -30.19
C ILE A 613 16.47 -25.93 -30.93
N ALA A 614 15.52 -25.03 -30.74
CA ALA A 614 14.22 -25.07 -31.42
C ALA A 614 14.42 -25.02 -32.95
N VAL A 615 15.25 -24.11 -33.44
CA VAL A 615 15.62 -24.02 -34.85
C VAL A 615 16.31 -25.30 -35.33
N TYR A 616 17.22 -25.88 -34.54
CA TYR A 616 17.89 -27.14 -34.86
C TYR A 616 16.90 -28.31 -34.98
N VAL A 617 15.98 -28.44 -34.02
CA VAL A 617 14.93 -29.48 -34.01
C VAL A 617 14.01 -29.33 -35.22
N VAL A 618 13.58 -28.09 -35.52
CA VAL A 618 12.75 -27.81 -36.69
C VAL A 618 13.47 -28.18 -37.99
N LEU A 619 14.73 -27.78 -38.16
CA LEU A 619 15.49 -28.10 -39.37
C LEU A 619 15.74 -29.61 -39.51
N LYS A 620 16.07 -30.29 -38.42
CA LYS A 620 16.38 -31.73 -38.43
C LYS A 620 15.14 -32.60 -38.65
N TYR A 621 14.03 -32.30 -37.98
CA TYR A 621 12.85 -33.17 -37.97
C TYR A 621 11.72 -32.70 -38.89
N VAL A 622 11.55 -31.39 -39.10
CA VAL A 622 10.51 -30.84 -40.00
C VAL A 622 11.04 -30.69 -41.42
N LYS A 623 12.23 -30.09 -41.58
CA LYS A 623 12.84 -29.89 -42.92
C LYS A 623 13.69 -31.09 -43.39
N LYS A 624 13.93 -32.08 -42.51
CA LYS A 624 14.75 -33.28 -42.77
C LYS A 624 16.17 -32.95 -43.25
N GLU A 625 16.76 -31.88 -42.71
CA GLU A 625 18.14 -31.49 -43.02
C GLU A 625 19.13 -32.18 -42.07
N ASP A 626 20.05 -32.97 -42.62
CA ASP A 626 21.03 -33.74 -41.83
C ASP A 626 22.03 -32.87 -41.07
N LYS A 627 22.33 -31.66 -41.57
CA LYS A 627 23.28 -30.70 -40.96
C LYS A 627 22.66 -29.29 -40.80
N PRO A 628 21.80 -29.06 -39.79
CA PRO A 628 21.05 -27.82 -39.59
C PRO A 628 21.89 -26.54 -39.52
N PHE A 629 22.97 -26.52 -38.73
CA PHE A 629 23.80 -25.31 -38.59
C PHE A 629 24.59 -24.98 -39.86
N ASN A 630 25.03 -25.99 -40.62
CA ASN A 630 25.65 -25.77 -41.93
C ASN A 630 24.64 -25.29 -42.97
N TYR A 631 23.37 -25.69 -42.85
CA TYR A 631 22.29 -25.16 -43.66
C TYR A 631 22.04 -23.68 -43.36
N ILE A 632 21.89 -23.30 -42.09
CA ILE A 632 21.72 -21.91 -41.63
C ILE A 632 22.91 -21.05 -42.07
N SER A 633 24.14 -21.48 -41.76
CA SER A 633 25.36 -20.75 -42.11
C SER A 633 25.49 -20.55 -43.62
N ARG A 634 25.22 -21.57 -44.43
CA ARG A 634 25.16 -21.43 -45.89
C ARG A 634 24.08 -20.45 -46.33
N ARG A 635 22.89 -20.45 -45.70
CA ARG A 635 21.81 -19.52 -46.07
C ARG A 635 22.12 -18.09 -45.66
N ILE A 636 22.63 -17.86 -44.46
CA ILE A 636 23.08 -16.55 -43.97
C ILE A 636 24.22 -16.04 -44.86
N LYS A 637 25.25 -16.85 -45.14
CA LYS A 637 26.33 -16.49 -46.08
C LYS A 637 25.81 -16.24 -47.49
N HIS A 638 24.80 -16.98 -47.95
CA HIS A 638 24.14 -16.75 -49.24
C HIS A 638 23.30 -15.46 -49.24
N TYR A 639 22.67 -15.10 -48.11
CA TYR A 639 21.94 -13.84 -47.94
C TYR A 639 22.88 -12.63 -47.86
N LEU A 640 23.99 -12.75 -47.10
CA LEU A 640 24.95 -11.65 -46.85
C LEU A 640 26.02 -11.51 -47.94
N GLY A 641 26.57 -12.59 -48.48
CA GLY A 641 27.72 -12.60 -49.39
C GLY A 641 27.46 -13.14 -50.80
N GLY A 642 26.19 -13.36 -51.17
CA GLY A 642 25.79 -14.22 -52.29
C GLY A 642 26.52 -14.07 -53.63
N GLU A 643 26.82 -15.19 -54.28
CA GLU A 643 27.50 -15.21 -55.58
C GLU A 643 26.58 -15.31 -56.81
N ASP A 644 25.30 -15.68 -56.72
CA ASP A 644 24.56 -16.09 -57.93
C ASP A 644 23.29 -15.34 -58.32
N LEU A 645 23.18 -14.03 -58.06
CA LEU A 645 22.14 -13.22 -58.73
C LEU A 645 22.66 -11.81 -59.07
N ARG A 646 23.18 -11.65 -60.30
CA ARG A 646 23.47 -10.35 -60.95
C ARG A 646 22.24 -9.44 -61.08
N HIS A 647 21.03 -9.92 -60.75
CA HIS A 647 19.77 -9.24 -61.05
C HIS A 647 19.19 -8.33 -59.94
N ASN A 648 19.87 -8.06 -58.80
CA ASN A 648 19.25 -7.15 -57.82
C ASN A 648 20.16 -6.40 -56.83
N LYS A 649 21.22 -5.72 -57.31
CA LYS A 649 21.96 -4.75 -56.46
C LYS A 649 21.03 -3.65 -55.90
N ARG A 650 20.02 -3.23 -56.67
CA ARG A 650 19.08 -2.14 -56.31
C ARG A 650 18.11 -2.53 -55.19
N SER A 651 17.53 -3.75 -55.19
CA SER A 651 16.67 -4.18 -54.09
C SER A 651 17.43 -4.45 -52.81
N LYS A 652 18.66 -4.98 -52.89
CA LYS A 652 19.55 -5.15 -51.73
C LYS A 652 19.88 -3.80 -51.08
N HIS A 653 20.26 -2.80 -51.88
CA HIS A 653 20.52 -1.46 -51.36
C HIS A 653 19.27 -0.84 -50.73
N ARG A 654 18.10 -0.98 -51.37
CA ARG A 654 16.82 -0.55 -50.79
C ARG A 654 16.52 -1.23 -49.45
N LEU A 655 16.72 -2.55 -49.33
CA LEU A 655 16.53 -3.27 -48.06
C LEU A 655 17.43 -2.70 -46.97
N TRP A 656 18.72 -2.51 -47.24
CA TRP A 656 19.66 -1.96 -46.25
C TRP A 656 19.27 -0.55 -45.80
N VAL A 657 18.85 0.32 -46.73
CA VAL A 657 18.36 1.66 -46.41
C VAL A 657 17.10 1.59 -45.53
N VAL A 658 16.14 0.73 -45.88
CA VAL A 658 14.89 0.57 -45.13
C VAL A 658 15.13 0.00 -43.74
N LEU A 659 16.02 -0.99 -43.61
CA LEU A 659 16.43 -1.53 -42.32
C LEU A 659 17.13 -0.48 -41.46
N ALA A 660 18.06 0.30 -42.05
CA ALA A 660 18.73 1.37 -41.32
C ALA A 660 17.72 2.40 -40.79
N ILE A 661 16.75 2.82 -41.61
CA ILE A 661 15.68 3.74 -41.20
C ILE A 661 14.84 3.14 -40.06
N GLY A 662 14.38 1.89 -40.20
CA GLY A 662 13.55 1.23 -39.18
C GLY A 662 14.28 1.03 -37.85
N ILE A 663 15.57 0.68 -37.89
CA ILE A 663 16.42 0.54 -36.70
C ILE A 663 16.66 1.90 -36.05
N ILE A 664 17.01 2.94 -36.82
CA ILE A 664 17.21 4.30 -36.30
C ILE A 664 15.92 4.79 -35.64
N LEU A 665 14.76 4.60 -36.29
CA LEU A 665 13.47 4.98 -35.73
C LEU A 665 13.18 4.23 -34.43
N SER A 666 13.44 2.91 -34.39
CA SER A 666 13.27 2.11 -33.16
C SER A 666 14.16 2.63 -32.03
N VAL A 667 15.42 2.95 -32.31
CA VAL A 667 16.37 3.47 -31.31
C VAL A 667 15.94 4.84 -30.79
N VAL A 668 15.54 5.74 -31.68
CA VAL A 668 15.05 7.09 -31.31
C VAL A 668 13.82 6.98 -30.41
N VAL A 669 12.82 6.19 -30.81
CA VAL A 669 11.58 6.02 -30.04
C VAL A 669 11.85 5.30 -28.71
N PHE A 670 12.75 4.32 -28.70
CA PHE A 670 13.16 3.63 -27.47
C PHE A 670 13.72 4.62 -26.44
N PHE A 671 14.70 5.44 -26.81
CA PHE A 671 15.25 6.45 -25.89
C PHE A 671 14.23 7.52 -25.52
N ALA A 672 13.36 7.94 -26.45
CA ALA A 672 12.28 8.87 -26.15
C ALA A 672 11.31 8.30 -25.11
N SER A 673 10.98 7.00 -25.20
CA SER A 673 10.12 6.31 -24.23
C SER A 673 10.73 6.21 -22.83
N LEU A 674 12.06 6.20 -22.74
CA LEU A 674 12.77 6.27 -21.44
C LEU A 674 12.82 7.69 -20.90
N CYS A 675 12.87 8.71 -21.74
CA CYS A 675 12.92 10.12 -21.31
C CYS A 675 11.55 10.68 -20.94
N ILE A 676 10.49 10.23 -21.60
CA ILE A 676 9.15 10.81 -21.49
C ILE A 676 8.24 9.85 -20.74
N GLY A 677 7.66 10.30 -19.63
CA GLY A 677 6.67 9.55 -18.86
C GLY A 677 5.47 10.42 -18.49
N TYR A 678 4.45 9.74 -17.97
CA TYR A 678 3.16 10.35 -17.62
C TYR A 678 3.26 11.48 -16.57
N HIS A 679 4.10 11.31 -15.53
CA HIS A 679 4.27 12.29 -14.45
C HIS A 679 5.45 13.25 -14.63
N ALA A 680 6.44 12.90 -15.44
CA ALA A 680 7.68 13.66 -15.54
C ALA A 680 8.41 13.37 -16.86
N THR A 681 8.95 14.41 -17.47
CA THR A 681 9.93 14.32 -18.55
C THR A 681 11.32 14.57 -17.98
N MET A 682 12.27 13.72 -18.32
CA MET A 682 13.68 13.86 -17.91
C MET A 682 14.56 14.20 -19.11
N SER A 683 15.67 14.89 -18.85
CA SER A 683 16.67 15.13 -19.90
C SER A 683 17.33 13.82 -20.31
N PHE A 684 17.85 13.77 -21.54
CA PHE A 684 18.55 12.58 -22.03
C PHE A 684 19.79 12.24 -21.17
N GLY A 685 20.49 13.26 -20.66
CA GLY A 685 21.63 13.07 -19.76
C GLY A 685 21.22 12.42 -18.43
N ASP A 686 20.16 12.93 -17.80
CA ASP A 686 19.65 12.40 -16.53
C ASP A 686 19.11 10.98 -16.68
N MET A 687 18.42 10.70 -17.79
CA MET A 687 17.94 9.36 -18.13
C MET A 687 19.10 8.37 -18.26
N LEU A 688 20.19 8.74 -18.96
CA LEU A 688 21.36 7.87 -19.07
C LEU A 688 22.04 7.68 -17.72
N HIS A 689 22.22 8.73 -16.92
CA HIS A 689 22.78 8.61 -15.58
C HIS A 689 21.93 7.71 -14.68
N ALA A 690 20.60 7.83 -14.74
CA ALA A 690 19.68 6.99 -13.98
C ALA A 690 19.74 5.52 -14.45
N LEU A 691 19.75 5.30 -15.77
CA LEU A 691 19.83 3.95 -16.35
C LEU A 691 21.15 3.26 -16.01
N PHE A 692 22.28 3.94 -16.23
CA PHE A 692 23.60 3.39 -15.92
C PHE A 692 23.80 3.19 -14.42
N GLY A 693 23.29 4.11 -13.59
CA GLY A 693 23.31 3.96 -12.13
C GLY A 693 22.51 2.75 -11.65
N ALA A 694 21.32 2.53 -12.20
CA ALA A 694 20.51 1.35 -11.89
C ALA A 694 21.22 0.04 -12.32
N ILE A 695 21.81 0.02 -13.52
CA ILE A 695 22.53 -1.15 -14.03
C ILE A 695 23.82 -1.41 -13.24
N SER A 696 24.58 -0.38 -12.87
CA SER A 696 25.81 -0.53 -12.09
C SER A 696 25.56 -1.10 -10.70
N ASN A 697 24.37 -0.82 -10.14
CA ASN A 697 23.93 -1.35 -8.85
C ASN A 697 23.30 -2.76 -8.96
N GLY A 698 23.43 -3.41 -10.12
CA GLY A 698 22.91 -4.76 -10.34
C GLY A 698 21.39 -4.85 -10.49
N GLY A 699 20.71 -3.72 -10.67
CA GLY A 699 19.24 -3.66 -10.70
C GLY A 699 18.57 -3.94 -9.35
N ALA A 700 19.33 -3.93 -8.25
CA ALA A 700 18.80 -4.08 -6.90
C ALA A 700 18.72 -2.70 -6.23
N ASP A 701 17.56 -2.39 -5.62
CA ASP A 701 17.25 -1.15 -4.90
C ASP A 701 17.78 0.14 -5.52
N PRO A 702 17.11 0.67 -6.57
CA PRO A 702 17.42 1.98 -7.08
C PRO A 702 17.10 3.03 -6.01
N SER A 703 18.11 3.50 -5.28
CA SER A 703 17.97 4.46 -4.16
C SER A 703 17.44 5.85 -4.57
N ASN A 704 17.32 6.10 -5.87
CA ASN A 704 16.82 7.35 -6.44
C ASN A 704 15.55 7.10 -7.26
N LEU A 705 14.51 7.91 -7.02
CA LEU A 705 13.24 7.93 -7.75
C LEU A 705 13.41 7.91 -9.28
N ASP A 706 14.42 8.58 -9.82
CA ASP A 706 14.66 8.59 -11.27
C ASP A 706 15.19 7.26 -11.80
N GLN A 707 15.99 6.54 -11.00
CA GLN A 707 16.43 5.19 -11.33
C GLN A 707 15.25 4.21 -11.33
N ILE A 708 14.38 4.28 -10.32
CA ILE A 708 13.14 3.47 -10.26
C ILE A 708 12.26 3.77 -11.49
N ARG A 709 12.02 5.04 -11.81
CA ARG A 709 11.20 5.45 -12.96
C ARG A 709 11.73 4.88 -14.27
N VAL A 710 13.04 4.97 -14.52
CA VAL A 710 13.62 4.48 -15.77
C VAL A 710 13.69 2.97 -15.79
N PHE A 711 14.20 2.33 -14.74
CA PHE A 711 14.55 0.92 -14.74
C PHE A 711 13.38 -0.01 -14.42
N GLU A 712 12.49 0.34 -13.49
CA GLU A 712 11.35 -0.52 -13.09
C GLU A 712 10.08 -0.23 -13.87
N SER A 713 9.88 1.02 -14.33
CA SER A 713 8.64 1.41 -15.02
C SER A 713 8.81 1.56 -16.54
N ARG A 714 9.75 2.38 -17.00
CA ARG A 714 9.83 2.74 -18.43
C ARG A 714 10.50 1.68 -19.28
N LEU A 715 11.62 1.14 -18.81
CA LEU A 715 12.42 0.17 -19.57
C LEU A 715 11.68 -1.16 -19.81
N PRO A 716 11.03 -1.79 -18.81
CA PRO A 716 10.24 -2.99 -19.03
C PRO A 716 9.11 -2.77 -20.04
N ARG A 717 8.40 -1.65 -19.89
CA ARG A 717 7.30 -1.25 -20.76
C ARG A 717 7.75 -1.06 -22.22
N ALA A 718 8.87 -0.35 -22.43
CA ALA A 718 9.44 -0.13 -23.77
C ALA A 718 9.87 -1.44 -24.44
N LEU A 719 10.52 -2.34 -23.69
CA LEU A 719 10.98 -3.64 -24.21
C LEU A 719 9.81 -4.57 -24.54
N ALA A 720 8.75 -4.58 -23.73
CA ALA A 720 7.56 -5.34 -24.04
C ALA A 720 6.82 -4.80 -25.26
N ALA A 721 6.68 -3.47 -25.40
CA ALA A 721 6.12 -2.84 -26.59
C ALA A 721 6.92 -3.19 -27.85
N LEU A 722 8.25 -3.18 -27.77
CA LEU A 722 9.12 -3.65 -28.85
C LEU A 722 8.81 -5.10 -29.25
N GLY A 723 8.77 -6.02 -28.28
CA GLY A 723 8.53 -7.44 -28.51
C GLY A 723 7.16 -7.72 -29.14
N VAL A 724 6.10 -7.09 -28.61
CA VAL A 724 4.73 -7.20 -29.14
C VAL A 724 4.63 -6.64 -30.57
N GLY A 725 5.25 -5.48 -30.83
CA GLY A 725 5.26 -4.87 -32.16
C GLY A 725 5.93 -5.74 -33.22
N ILE A 726 7.07 -6.35 -32.87
CA ILE A 726 7.74 -7.34 -33.72
C ILE A 726 6.83 -8.54 -33.97
N GLY A 727 6.27 -9.13 -32.91
CA GLY A 727 5.42 -10.32 -32.99
C GLY A 727 4.20 -10.12 -33.88
N LEU A 728 3.42 -9.04 -33.65
CA LEU A 728 2.20 -8.76 -34.40
C LEU A 728 2.48 -8.42 -35.87
N SER A 729 3.54 -7.66 -36.15
CA SER A 729 3.91 -7.33 -37.54
C SER A 729 4.34 -8.56 -38.34
N VAL A 730 5.14 -9.46 -37.76
CA VAL A 730 5.54 -10.71 -38.42
C VAL A 730 4.35 -11.66 -38.57
N ALA A 731 3.50 -11.79 -37.54
CA ALA A 731 2.27 -12.56 -37.62
C ALA A 731 1.37 -12.08 -38.77
N GLY A 732 1.16 -10.76 -38.87
CA GLY A 732 0.40 -10.16 -39.97
C GLY A 732 0.99 -10.47 -41.34
N SER A 733 2.32 -10.39 -41.49
CA SER A 733 2.97 -10.76 -42.76
C SER A 733 2.74 -12.22 -43.14
N MET A 734 2.74 -13.13 -42.17
CA MET A 734 2.47 -14.56 -42.40
C MET A 734 1.02 -14.80 -42.83
N TYR A 735 0.07 -14.18 -42.15
CA TYR A 735 -1.35 -14.31 -42.50
C TYR A 735 -1.64 -13.75 -43.90
N GLN A 736 -1.11 -12.57 -44.22
CA GLN A 736 -1.30 -11.95 -45.53
C GLN A 736 -0.73 -12.81 -46.66
N ALA A 737 0.39 -13.50 -46.42
CA ALA A 737 0.99 -14.42 -47.39
C ALA A 737 0.13 -15.66 -47.65
N VAL A 738 -0.29 -16.34 -46.57
CA VAL A 738 -1.01 -17.62 -46.67
C VAL A 738 -2.45 -17.45 -47.14
N ILE A 739 -3.15 -16.42 -46.63
CA ILE A 739 -4.50 -16.10 -47.09
C ILE A 739 -4.48 -15.46 -48.47
N ARG A 740 -3.32 -14.96 -48.93
CA ARG A 740 -3.16 -14.22 -50.20
C ARG A 740 -4.08 -13.01 -50.26
N ASN A 741 -4.24 -12.35 -49.11
CA ASN A 741 -5.05 -11.15 -49.01
C ASN A 741 -4.26 -10.12 -48.19
N PRO A 742 -3.87 -8.99 -48.79
CA PRO A 742 -3.09 -7.95 -48.12
C PRO A 742 -3.86 -7.25 -46.99
N LEU A 743 -5.18 -7.44 -46.89
CA LEU A 743 -6.07 -6.82 -45.92
C LEU A 743 -6.31 -7.67 -44.68
N VAL A 744 -5.65 -8.82 -44.61
CA VAL A 744 -5.82 -9.73 -43.47
C VAL A 744 -4.99 -9.25 -42.29
N ASP A 745 -5.66 -9.20 -41.15
CA ASP A 745 -5.07 -9.04 -39.84
C ASP A 745 -5.09 -10.38 -39.08
N PRO A 746 -4.11 -10.65 -38.19
CA PRO A 746 -4.11 -11.83 -37.33
C PRO A 746 -5.42 -12.11 -36.59
N TYR A 747 -6.20 -11.08 -36.30
CA TYR A 747 -7.44 -11.20 -35.53
C TYR A 747 -8.60 -11.83 -36.30
N ILE A 748 -8.51 -11.91 -37.63
CA ILE A 748 -9.54 -12.52 -38.49
C ILE A 748 -9.77 -14.01 -38.16
N MET A 749 -8.79 -14.69 -37.58
CA MET A 749 -8.91 -16.12 -37.19
C MET A 749 -9.59 -16.35 -35.82
N GLY A 750 -10.19 -15.31 -35.23
CA GLY A 750 -10.89 -15.42 -33.95
C GLY A 750 -9.98 -15.51 -32.72
N VAL A 751 -8.66 -15.47 -32.89
CA VAL A 751 -7.68 -15.58 -31.78
C VAL A 751 -7.89 -14.48 -30.74
N SER A 752 -8.11 -13.25 -31.20
CA SER A 752 -8.32 -12.11 -30.32
C SER A 752 -9.64 -12.19 -29.56
N SER A 753 -10.72 -12.58 -30.23
CA SER A 753 -12.03 -12.75 -29.59
C SER A 753 -11.97 -13.87 -28.55
N GLY A 754 -11.34 -15.01 -28.87
CA GLY A 754 -11.16 -16.10 -27.90
C GLY A 754 -10.32 -15.71 -26.68
N ALA A 755 -9.24 -14.96 -26.90
CA ALA A 755 -8.41 -14.45 -25.82
C ALA A 755 -9.16 -13.43 -24.95
N GLY A 756 -9.92 -12.52 -25.56
CA GLY A 756 -10.78 -11.56 -24.88
C GLY A 756 -11.83 -12.23 -24.02
N THR A 757 -12.61 -13.16 -24.56
CA THR A 757 -13.62 -13.90 -23.80
C THR A 757 -13.01 -14.64 -22.61
N ALA A 758 -11.88 -15.31 -22.82
CA ALA A 758 -11.21 -16.06 -21.76
C ALA A 758 -10.60 -15.14 -20.68
N ALA A 759 -10.05 -13.99 -21.06
CA ALA A 759 -9.59 -12.98 -20.11
C ALA A 759 -10.76 -12.43 -19.27
N VAL A 760 -11.90 -12.11 -19.89
CA VAL A 760 -13.11 -11.69 -19.19
C VAL A 760 -13.60 -12.78 -18.24
N ALA A 761 -13.49 -14.06 -18.59
CA ALA A 761 -13.81 -15.17 -17.69
C ALA A 761 -12.96 -15.17 -16.42
N VAL A 762 -11.66 -14.92 -16.53
CA VAL A 762 -10.77 -14.81 -15.37
C VAL A 762 -11.10 -13.56 -14.55
N ILE A 763 -11.23 -12.41 -15.21
CA ILE A 763 -11.36 -11.12 -14.52
C ILE A 763 -12.72 -10.99 -13.83
N ALA A 764 -13.81 -11.29 -14.54
CA ALA A 764 -15.17 -11.05 -14.02
C ALA A 764 -15.74 -12.24 -13.25
N PHE A 765 -15.22 -13.46 -13.43
CA PHE A 765 -15.78 -14.68 -12.82
C PHE A 765 -14.76 -15.52 -12.08
N HIS A 766 -13.52 -15.02 -11.90
CA HIS A 766 -12.42 -15.72 -11.24
C HIS A 766 -12.17 -17.13 -11.80
N PHE A 767 -12.46 -17.32 -13.10
CA PHE A 767 -12.34 -18.61 -13.74
C PHE A 767 -10.88 -19.09 -13.77
N THR A 768 -10.62 -20.32 -13.34
CA THR A 768 -9.30 -20.95 -13.43
C THR A 768 -9.44 -22.36 -14.03
N PHE A 769 -8.51 -22.75 -14.90
CA PHE A 769 -8.45 -24.14 -15.37
C PHE A 769 -7.88 -25.02 -14.23
N PHE A 770 -8.71 -25.92 -13.71
CA PHE A 770 -8.33 -26.96 -12.75
C PHE A 770 -7.70 -26.47 -11.43
N GLY A 771 -7.93 -25.21 -11.03
CA GLY A 771 -7.39 -24.65 -9.77
C GLY A 771 -5.86 -24.60 -9.68
N LEU A 772 -5.15 -24.72 -10.81
CA LEU A 772 -3.68 -24.79 -10.86
C LEU A 772 -2.98 -23.49 -10.46
N PHE A 773 -3.68 -22.36 -10.47
CA PHE A 773 -3.15 -21.04 -10.15
C PHE A 773 -4.14 -20.26 -9.29
N ALA A 774 -3.65 -19.42 -8.38
CA ALA A 774 -4.49 -18.51 -7.60
C ALA A 774 -5.27 -17.57 -8.53
N ALA A 775 -6.54 -17.32 -8.21
CA ALA A 775 -7.45 -16.50 -9.01
C ALA A 775 -6.96 -15.05 -9.23
N ASN A 776 -6.03 -14.57 -8.40
CA ASN A 776 -5.52 -13.20 -8.43
C ASN A 776 -4.13 -13.06 -9.07
N SER A 777 -3.58 -14.11 -9.68
CA SER A 777 -2.26 -14.05 -10.34
C SER A 777 -2.36 -13.48 -11.76
N ILE A 778 -1.51 -12.50 -12.09
CA ILE A 778 -1.44 -11.88 -13.42
C ILE A 778 -1.09 -12.92 -14.52
N PHE A 779 -0.34 -13.96 -14.15
CA PHE A 779 0.00 -15.05 -15.07
C PHE A 779 -1.20 -15.94 -15.40
N THR A 780 -2.17 -16.05 -14.49
CA THR A 780 -3.41 -16.79 -14.73
C THR A 780 -4.17 -16.17 -15.90
N THR A 781 -4.41 -14.86 -15.86
CA THR A 781 -5.10 -14.14 -16.93
C THR A 781 -4.39 -14.32 -18.27
N ALA A 782 -3.06 -14.18 -18.32
CA ALA A 782 -2.29 -14.33 -19.55
C ALA A 782 -2.37 -15.76 -20.12
N ILE A 783 -2.19 -16.78 -19.28
CA ILE A 783 -2.24 -18.19 -19.72
C ILE A 783 -3.64 -18.54 -20.21
N VAL A 784 -4.69 -18.17 -19.48
CA VAL A 784 -6.08 -18.46 -19.84
C VAL A 784 -6.48 -17.71 -21.12
N ALA A 785 -6.09 -16.44 -21.27
CA ALA A 785 -6.29 -15.68 -22.50
C ALA A 785 -5.57 -16.34 -23.69
N MET A 786 -4.33 -16.79 -23.50
CA MET A 786 -3.58 -17.49 -24.54
C MET A 786 -4.30 -18.78 -24.96
N ILE A 787 -4.72 -19.60 -23.99
CA ILE A 787 -5.46 -20.84 -24.23
C ILE A 787 -6.78 -20.54 -24.96
N GLY A 788 -7.54 -19.53 -24.51
CA GLY A 788 -8.79 -19.12 -25.14
C GLY A 788 -8.61 -18.72 -26.60
N GLY A 789 -7.57 -17.94 -26.91
CA GLY A 789 -7.24 -17.57 -28.28
C GLY A 789 -6.84 -18.76 -29.15
N LEU A 790 -6.07 -19.71 -28.60
CA LEU A 790 -5.70 -20.94 -29.30
C LEU A 790 -6.87 -21.90 -29.51
N ILE A 791 -7.82 -21.96 -28.58
CA ILE A 791 -9.07 -22.71 -28.74
C ILE A 791 -9.89 -22.13 -29.89
N ALA A 792 -10.10 -20.80 -29.91
CA ALA A 792 -10.81 -20.13 -31.00
C ALA A 792 -10.14 -20.37 -32.36
N PHE A 793 -8.81 -20.32 -32.41
CA PHE A 793 -8.05 -20.67 -33.60
C PHE A 793 -8.25 -22.14 -34.02
N ALA A 794 -8.19 -23.08 -33.08
CA ALA A 794 -8.35 -24.51 -33.36
C ALA A 794 -9.74 -24.82 -33.92
N VAL A 795 -10.79 -24.20 -33.37
CA VAL A 795 -12.17 -24.30 -33.88
C VAL A 795 -12.25 -23.72 -35.29
N THR A 796 -11.65 -22.55 -35.53
CA THR A 796 -11.59 -21.93 -36.86
C THR A 796 -10.92 -22.84 -37.88
N MET A 797 -9.75 -23.39 -37.55
CA MET A 797 -9.02 -24.33 -38.41
C MET A 797 -9.85 -25.58 -38.72
N PHE A 798 -10.52 -26.14 -37.70
CA PHE A 798 -11.36 -27.33 -37.87
C PHE A 798 -12.51 -27.08 -38.85
N ILE A 799 -13.24 -25.98 -38.69
CA ILE A 799 -14.34 -25.60 -39.58
C ILE A 799 -13.84 -25.33 -41.00
N ALA A 800 -12.77 -24.55 -41.14
CA ALA A 800 -12.20 -24.20 -42.44
C ALA A 800 -11.70 -25.43 -43.22
N GLU A 801 -11.07 -26.39 -42.53
CA GLU A 801 -10.61 -27.64 -43.14
C GLU A 801 -11.77 -28.53 -43.58
N LYS A 802 -12.85 -28.59 -42.79
CA LYS A 802 -14.07 -29.33 -43.17
C LYS A 802 -14.83 -28.68 -44.32
N ALA A 803 -14.75 -27.36 -44.45
CA ALA A 803 -15.34 -26.61 -45.55
C ALA A 803 -14.54 -26.69 -46.88
N GLY A 804 -13.36 -27.32 -46.88
CA GLY A 804 -12.54 -27.52 -48.09
C GLY A 804 -11.13 -26.90 -48.05
N GLY A 805 -10.78 -26.18 -46.99
CA GLY A 805 -9.40 -25.72 -46.73
C GLY A 805 -8.86 -24.64 -47.67
N THR A 806 -9.72 -23.89 -48.36
CA THR A 806 -9.31 -22.75 -49.21
C THR A 806 -9.05 -21.50 -48.36
N SER A 807 -8.29 -20.53 -48.90
CA SER A 807 -8.01 -19.25 -48.23
C SER A 807 -9.29 -18.49 -47.80
N ILE A 808 -10.37 -18.58 -48.59
CA ILE A 808 -11.67 -17.96 -48.29
C ILE A 808 -12.34 -18.65 -47.09
N ASN A 809 -12.28 -19.98 -47.02
CA ASN A 809 -12.88 -20.75 -45.93
C ASN A 809 -12.28 -20.40 -44.57
N PHE A 810 -10.96 -20.14 -44.52
CA PHE A 810 -10.30 -19.72 -43.29
C PHE A 810 -10.81 -18.36 -42.78
N VAL A 811 -11.01 -17.40 -43.70
CA VAL A 811 -11.56 -16.09 -43.35
C VAL A 811 -13.00 -16.22 -42.86
N LEU A 812 -13.86 -16.95 -43.60
CA LEU A 812 -15.26 -17.10 -43.25
C LEU A 812 -15.44 -17.85 -41.91
N ALA A 813 -14.69 -18.93 -41.70
CA ALA A 813 -14.70 -19.67 -40.43
C ALA A 813 -14.24 -18.78 -39.27
N GLY A 814 -13.20 -17.98 -39.47
CA GLY A 814 -12.68 -17.08 -38.45
C GLY A 814 -13.68 -15.98 -38.07
N VAL A 815 -14.40 -15.42 -39.04
CA VAL A 815 -15.50 -14.47 -38.78
C VAL A 815 -16.61 -15.12 -37.97
N VAL A 816 -17.05 -16.32 -38.34
CA VAL A 816 -18.10 -17.06 -37.61
C VAL A 816 -17.70 -17.33 -36.16
N VAL A 817 -16.48 -17.85 -35.95
CA VAL A 817 -15.97 -18.15 -34.61
C VAL A 817 -15.75 -16.86 -33.81
N GLY A 818 -15.20 -15.81 -34.42
CA GLY A 818 -15.00 -14.51 -33.79
C GLY A 818 -16.31 -13.91 -33.29
N LEU A 819 -17.38 -13.96 -34.08
CA LEU A 819 -18.71 -13.52 -33.67
C LEU A 819 -19.27 -14.36 -32.51
N ALA A 820 -19.07 -15.67 -32.53
CA ALA A 820 -19.50 -16.56 -31.45
C ALA A 820 -18.79 -16.28 -30.12
N PHE A 821 -17.47 -16.07 -30.12
CA PHE A 821 -16.74 -15.69 -28.91
C PHE A 821 -17.09 -14.26 -28.45
N SER A 822 -17.31 -13.34 -29.39
CA SER A 822 -17.68 -11.96 -29.06
C SER A 822 -19.09 -11.86 -28.46
N SER A 823 -20.04 -12.70 -28.88
CA SER A 823 -21.37 -12.75 -28.25
C SER A 823 -21.29 -13.30 -26.83
N ILE A 824 -20.49 -14.34 -26.59
CA ILE A 824 -20.21 -14.84 -25.23
C ILE A 824 -19.55 -13.75 -24.38
N GLN A 825 -18.52 -13.08 -24.92
CA GLN A 825 -17.84 -11.98 -24.24
C GLN A 825 -18.85 -10.87 -23.85
N THR A 826 -19.77 -10.51 -24.76
CA THR A 826 -20.79 -9.49 -24.50
C THR A 826 -21.76 -9.92 -23.39
N LEU A 827 -22.22 -11.17 -23.38
CA LEU A 827 -23.05 -11.72 -22.30
C LEU A 827 -22.31 -11.69 -20.96
N MET A 828 -21.06 -12.12 -20.94
CA MET A 828 -20.21 -12.07 -19.74
C MET A 828 -20.02 -10.64 -19.22
N MET A 829 -19.81 -9.68 -20.11
CA MET A 829 -19.72 -8.27 -19.74
C MET A 829 -21.03 -7.74 -19.16
N SER A 830 -22.19 -8.18 -19.66
CA SER A 830 -23.49 -7.77 -19.08
C SER A 830 -23.72 -8.32 -17.67
N MET A 831 -23.04 -9.42 -17.32
CA MET A 831 -23.15 -10.10 -16.02
C MET A 831 -22.02 -9.72 -15.04
N ALA A 832 -21.01 -8.97 -15.47
CA ALA A 832 -19.78 -8.74 -14.71
C ALA A 832 -19.88 -7.73 -13.55
N GLY A 833 -21.00 -7.00 -13.40
CA GLY A 833 -21.23 -6.07 -12.29
C GLY A 833 -20.12 -5.02 -12.15
N HIS A 834 -19.47 -4.97 -10.99
CA HIS A 834 -18.40 -4.00 -10.69
C HIS A 834 -17.08 -4.29 -11.44
N GLU A 835 -16.84 -5.52 -11.90
CA GLU A 835 -15.61 -5.92 -12.61
C GLU A 835 -15.58 -5.51 -14.09
N VAL A 836 -16.68 -4.93 -14.60
CA VAL A 836 -16.80 -4.44 -15.99
C VAL A 836 -15.67 -3.47 -16.34
N SER A 837 -15.30 -2.57 -15.44
CA SER A 837 -14.22 -1.59 -15.69
C SER A 837 -12.85 -2.25 -15.88
N ASN A 838 -12.53 -3.25 -15.05
CA ASN A 838 -11.28 -4.01 -15.13
C ASN A 838 -11.22 -4.84 -16.42
N ALA A 839 -12.33 -5.50 -16.76
CA ALA A 839 -12.46 -6.26 -17.98
C ALA A 839 -12.34 -5.38 -19.24
N LEU A 840 -12.99 -4.22 -19.28
CA LEU A 840 -12.85 -3.24 -20.37
C LEU A 840 -11.42 -2.73 -20.50
N SER A 841 -10.78 -2.40 -19.38
CA SER A 841 -9.39 -1.92 -19.35
C SER A 841 -8.41 -2.93 -19.95
N TRP A 842 -8.61 -4.23 -19.68
CA TRP A 842 -7.81 -5.29 -20.30
C TRP A 842 -8.10 -5.43 -21.80
N LEU A 843 -9.37 -5.41 -22.20
CA LEU A 843 -9.79 -5.55 -23.61
C LEU A 843 -9.25 -4.40 -24.49
N PHE A 844 -9.12 -3.20 -23.94
CA PHE A 844 -8.59 -2.03 -24.63
C PHE A 844 -7.07 -2.08 -24.90
N GLY A 845 -6.37 -2.94 -24.17
CA GLY A 845 -4.95 -3.16 -24.28
C GLY A 845 -4.07 -2.04 -23.72
N SER A 846 -3.09 -2.43 -22.91
CA SER A 846 -2.20 -1.51 -22.20
C SER A 846 -0.88 -2.16 -21.84
N PHE A 847 0.19 -1.35 -21.80
CA PHE A 847 1.50 -1.76 -21.27
C PHE A 847 1.78 -1.17 -19.86
N ALA A 848 0.79 -0.52 -19.23
CA ALA A 848 0.95 0.20 -17.96
C ALA A 848 1.51 -0.65 -16.81
N ASN A 849 1.04 -1.90 -16.71
CA ASN A 849 1.34 -2.80 -15.58
C ASN A 849 2.41 -3.85 -15.90
N ILE A 850 3.31 -3.57 -16.84
CA ILE A 850 4.36 -4.53 -17.23
C ILE A 850 5.54 -4.48 -16.26
N SER A 851 5.87 -5.65 -15.74
CA SER A 851 7.04 -5.94 -14.89
C SER A 851 8.13 -6.69 -15.66
N TRP A 852 9.37 -6.67 -15.14
CA TRP A 852 10.51 -7.40 -15.70
C TRP A 852 10.25 -8.90 -15.94
N ASN A 853 9.51 -9.56 -15.04
CA ASN A 853 9.19 -10.98 -15.18
C ASN A 853 8.38 -11.27 -16.45
N GLN A 854 7.50 -10.35 -16.85
CA GLN A 854 6.68 -10.49 -18.06
C GLN A 854 7.46 -10.14 -19.32
N VAL A 855 8.39 -9.19 -19.24
CA VAL A 855 9.21 -8.75 -20.39
C VAL A 855 9.94 -9.93 -21.01
N TRP A 856 10.59 -10.77 -20.22
CA TRP A 856 11.36 -11.90 -20.74
C TRP A 856 10.47 -12.93 -21.45
N ILE A 857 9.26 -13.14 -20.95
CA ILE A 857 8.28 -14.08 -21.51
C ILE A 857 7.67 -13.54 -22.81
N ILE A 858 7.54 -12.23 -22.96
CA ILE A 858 7.03 -11.60 -24.18
C ILE A 858 8.15 -11.49 -25.23
N LEU A 859 9.28 -10.90 -24.84
CA LEU A 859 10.35 -10.50 -25.75
C LEU A 859 11.09 -11.71 -26.32
N LEU A 860 11.52 -12.66 -25.49
CA LEU A 860 12.38 -13.75 -25.95
C LEU A 860 11.64 -14.74 -26.87
N PRO A 861 10.48 -15.31 -26.47
CA PRO A 861 9.71 -16.19 -27.36
C PRO A 861 9.09 -15.41 -28.53
N GLY A 862 8.65 -14.17 -28.34
CA GLY A 862 8.11 -13.33 -29.41
C GLY A 862 9.14 -13.08 -30.51
N LEU A 863 10.37 -12.69 -30.13
CA LEU A 863 11.47 -12.51 -31.08
C LEU A 863 11.88 -13.83 -31.73
N ALA A 864 12.02 -14.90 -30.94
CA ALA A 864 12.35 -16.24 -31.44
C ALA A 864 11.41 -16.70 -32.55
N MET A 865 10.10 -16.66 -32.27
CA MET A 865 9.06 -17.07 -33.18
C MET A 865 8.96 -16.16 -34.40
N SER A 866 9.32 -14.89 -34.26
CA SER A 866 9.34 -13.93 -35.38
C SER A 866 10.51 -14.15 -36.34
N LEU A 867 11.61 -14.76 -35.89
CA LEU A 867 12.76 -15.10 -36.74
C LEU A 867 12.55 -16.39 -37.54
N VAL A 868 11.75 -17.32 -37.02
CA VAL A 868 11.48 -18.63 -37.64
C VAL A 868 10.94 -18.53 -39.09
N PRO A 869 9.99 -17.64 -39.44
CA PRO A 869 9.46 -17.49 -40.80
C PRO A 869 10.50 -17.10 -41.85
N LEU A 870 11.63 -16.50 -41.45
CA LEU A 870 12.73 -16.14 -42.37
C LEU A 870 13.32 -17.38 -43.05
N LEU A 871 13.23 -18.56 -42.42
CA LEU A 871 13.67 -19.84 -42.98
C LEU A 871 12.79 -20.31 -44.14
N TRP A 872 11.55 -19.82 -44.20
CA TRP A 872 10.54 -20.16 -45.20
C TRP A 872 10.13 -18.98 -46.08
N ALA A 873 10.92 -17.90 -46.09
CA ALA A 873 10.61 -16.70 -46.88
C ALA A 873 10.47 -17.00 -48.39
N LYS A 874 11.14 -18.03 -48.92
CA LYS A 874 11.00 -18.42 -50.34
C LYS A 874 9.66 -19.12 -50.56
N GLU A 875 9.32 -20.02 -49.67
CA GLU A 875 8.10 -20.81 -49.67
C GLU A 875 6.86 -19.92 -49.50
N LEU A 876 6.95 -18.87 -48.67
CA LEU A 876 5.93 -17.82 -48.56
C LEU A 876 5.71 -17.07 -49.89
N ASN A 877 6.76 -16.80 -50.66
CA ASN A 877 6.63 -16.22 -52.01
C ASN A 877 6.02 -17.21 -53.00
N LEU A 878 6.31 -18.50 -52.89
CA LEU A 878 5.72 -19.52 -53.76
C LEU A 878 4.21 -19.59 -53.57
N VAL A 879 3.73 -19.54 -52.33
CA VAL A 879 2.28 -19.57 -52.04
C VAL A 879 1.55 -18.37 -52.62
N LEU A 880 2.19 -17.20 -52.73
CA LEU A 880 1.59 -16.03 -53.38
C LEU A 880 1.30 -16.23 -54.88
N LEU A 881 2.03 -17.13 -55.57
CA LEU A 881 1.80 -17.43 -57.00
C LEU A 881 0.53 -18.26 -57.25
N GLY A 882 -0.09 -18.79 -56.20
CA GLY A 882 -1.25 -19.66 -56.28
C GLY A 882 -0.96 -21.08 -55.75
N GLU A 883 -2.02 -21.74 -55.27
CA GLU A 883 -1.92 -23.08 -54.68
C GLU A 883 -1.46 -24.12 -55.70
N ASP A 884 -2.01 -24.08 -56.93
CA ASP A 884 -1.65 -25.02 -58.00
C ASP A 884 -0.18 -24.86 -58.44
N GLN A 885 0.27 -23.60 -58.60
CA GLN A 885 1.64 -23.29 -59.01
C GLN A 885 2.65 -23.70 -57.93
N ALA A 886 2.37 -23.41 -56.66
CA ALA A 886 3.22 -23.83 -55.56
C ALA A 886 3.29 -25.37 -55.43
N GLN A 887 2.17 -26.06 -55.67
CA GLN A 887 2.12 -27.52 -55.64
C GLN A 887 2.91 -28.14 -56.80
N GLN A 888 2.86 -27.56 -58.00
CA GLN A 888 3.68 -27.98 -59.15
C GLN A 888 5.18 -27.79 -58.89
N MET A 889 5.56 -26.76 -58.12
CA MET A 889 6.95 -26.54 -57.69
C MET A 889 7.40 -27.43 -56.51
N GLY A 890 6.58 -28.42 -56.12
CA GLY A 890 6.90 -29.45 -55.14
C GLY A 890 6.61 -29.05 -53.68
N LEU A 891 5.97 -27.90 -53.43
CA LEU A 891 5.57 -27.49 -52.08
C LEU A 891 4.25 -28.17 -51.69
N ASN A 892 4.22 -28.82 -50.53
CA ASN A 892 2.95 -29.29 -49.97
C ASN A 892 2.19 -28.10 -49.35
N VAL A 893 1.41 -27.39 -50.17
CA VAL A 893 0.76 -26.12 -49.81
C VAL A 893 -0.15 -26.25 -48.59
N ARG A 894 -1.00 -27.29 -48.53
CA ARG A 894 -1.89 -27.50 -47.38
C ARG A 894 -1.14 -27.66 -46.05
N ARG A 895 -0.08 -28.48 -46.01
CA ARG A 895 0.73 -28.65 -44.79
C ARG A 895 1.48 -27.38 -44.43
N PHE A 896 2.02 -26.69 -45.43
CA PHE A 896 2.76 -25.45 -45.23
C PHE A 896 1.85 -24.34 -44.67
N ASN A 897 0.69 -24.11 -45.29
CA ASN A 897 -0.29 -23.14 -44.84
C ASN A 897 -0.72 -23.40 -43.40
N ARG A 898 -1.03 -24.66 -43.05
CA ARG A 898 -1.37 -25.04 -41.67
C ARG A 898 -0.26 -24.68 -40.68
N LEU A 899 1.00 -25.01 -40.98
CA LEU A 899 2.12 -24.74 -40.09
C LEU A 899 2.36 -23.24 -39.89
N ILE A 900 2.31 -22.45 -40.97
CA ILE A 900 2.49 -21.00 -40.89
C ILE A 900 1.32 -20.33 -40.14
N LEU A 901 0.08 -20.77 -40.37
CA LEU A 901 -1.08 -20.27 -39.63
C LEU A 901 -0.99 -20.60 -38.14
N ILE A 902 -0.57 -21.83 -37.77
CA ILE A 902 -0.34 -22.19 -36.36
C ILE A 902 0.73 -21.28 -35.74
N LEU A 903 1.86 -21.09 -36.43
CA LEU A 903 2.95 -20.24 -35.94
C LEU A 903 2.48 -18.79 -35.74
N ALA A 904 1.75 -18.24 -36.69
CA ALA A 904 1.19 -16.89 -36.62
C ALA A 904 0.17 -16.75 -35.49
N SER A 905 -0.71 -17.72 -35.30
CA SER A 905 -1.72 -17.73 -34.22
C SER A 905 -1.09 -17.81 -32.84
N VAL A 906 -0.09 -18.68 -32.64
CA VAL A 906 0.61 -18.80 -31.36
C VAL A 906 1.36 -17.50 -31.05
N LEU A 907 2.02 -16.91 -32.05
CA LEU A 907 2.73 -15.63 -31.87
C LEU A 907 1.77 -14.49 -31.51
N THR A 908 0.62 -14.44 -32.19
CA THR A 908 -0.43 -13.44 -31.91
C THR A 908 -1.02 -13.63 -30.52
N SER A 909 -1.32 -14.88 -30.14
CA SER A 909 -1.89 -15.21 -28.84
C SER A 909 -0.94 -14.90 -27.69
N LEU A 910 0.37 -15.16 -27.86
CA LEU A 910 1.40 -14.75 -26.90
C LEU A 910 1.44 -13.23 -26.71
N CYS A 911 1.37 -12.47 -27.81
CA CYS A 911 1.37 -11.00 -27.75
C CYS A 911 0.13 -10.49 -27.00
N VAL A 912 -1.06 -10.95 -27.37
CA VAL A 912 -2.33 -10.47 -26.80
C VAL A 912 -2.51 -10.87 -25.33
N ALA A 913 -1.98 -12.02 -24.91
CA ALA A 913 -2.15 -12.55 -23.56
C ALA A 913 -1.74 -11.58 -22.44
N PHE A 914 -0.68 -10.80 -22.65
CA PHE A 914 -0.13 -9.92 -21.61
C PHE A 914 -0.58 -8.46 -21.72
N VAL A 915 -0.91 -8.00 -22.92
CA VAL A 915 -1.13 -6.57 -23.18
C VAL A 915 -2.51 -6.27 -23.74
N GLY A 916 -3.41 -7.25 -23.78
CA GLY A 916 -4.75 -7.12 -24.31
C GLY A 916 -4.80 -7.05 -25.84
N ILE A 917 -5.92 -6.58 -26.37
CA ILE A 917 -6.21 -6.59 -27.81
C ILE A 917 -5.64 -5.32 -28.47
N ILE A 918 -4.73 -5.49 -29.44
CA ILE A 918 -4.04 -4.40 -30.15
C ILE A 918 -4.15 -4.58 -31.66
N GLY A 919 -5.05 -3.83 -32.28
CA GLY A 919 -5.29 -3.90 -33.73
C GLY A 919 -4.29 -3.12 -34.59
N PHE A 920 -4.40 -3.33 -35.91
CA PHE A 920 -3.76 -2.57 -37.00
C PHE A 920 -2.24 -2.71 -37.16
N VAL A 921 -1.49 -3.17 -36.17
CA VAL A 921 -0.03 -3.36 -36.31
C VAL A 921 0.30 -4.44 -37.35
N GLY A 922 -0.38 -5.59 -37.26
CA GLY A 922 -0.22 -6.71 -38.20
C GLY A 922 -0.71 -6.42 -39.62
N LEU A 923 -1.65 -5.48 -39.75
CA LEU A 923 -2.16 -5.06 -41.05
C LEU A 923 -1.26 -4.00 -41.71
N VAL A 924 -0.95 -2.92 -41.00
CA VAL A 924 -0.30 -1.72 -41.57
C VAL A 924 1.18 -1.94 -41.88
N ILE A 925 1.95 -2.53 -40.95
CA ILE A 925 3.41 -2.61 -41.08
C ILE A 925 3.85 -3.48 -42.27
N PRO A 926 3.37 -4.73 -42.44
CA PRO A 926 3.77 -5.57 -43.57
C PRO A 926 3.34 -4.97 -44.91
N HIS A 927 2.23 -4.23 -44.93
CA HIS A 927 1.77 -3.53 -46.12
C HIS A 927 2.71 -2.37 -46.48
N LEU A 928 3.08 -1.51 -45.52
CA LEU A 928 4.06 -0.44 -45.74
C LEU A 928 5.40 -1.00 -46.22
N CYS A 929 5.88 -2.09 -45.62
CA CYS A 929 7.12 -2.75 -46.03
C CYS A 929 7.03 -3.27 -47.48
N ARG A 930 5.88 -3.84 -47.88
CA ARG A 930 5.64 -4.26 -49.28
C ARG A 930 5.63 -3.10 -50.26
N MET A 931 5.12 -1.93 -49.87
CA MET A 931 5.15 -0.75 -50.72
C MET A 931 6.57 -0.23 -50.96
N MET A 932 7.44 -0.33 -49.95
CA MET A 932 8.82 0.17 -50.02
C MET A 932 9.74 -0.81 -50.76
N LEU A 933 9.55 -2.12 -50.56
CA LEU A 933 10.50 -3.16 -50.97
C LEU A 933 9.96 -4.14 -52.04
N GLY A 934 8.64 -4.12 -52.32
CA GLY A 934 7.96 -5.08 -53.17
C GLY A 934 7.38 -6.29 -52.40
N GLY A 935 6.78 -7.24 -53.11
CA GLY A 935 6.10 -8.42 -52.52
C GLY A 935 7.02 -9.56 -52.06
N ASP A 936 8.35 -9.41 -52.12
CA ASP A 936 9.30 -10.46 -51.75
C ASP A 936 9.43 -10.56 -50.21
N HIS A 937 8.95 -11.66 -49.62
CA HIS A 937 9.02 -11.93 -48.18
C HIS A 937 10.43 -11.99 -47.61
N ARG A 938 11.46 -12.21 -48.44
CA ARG A 938 12.87 -12.11 -48.00
C ARG A 938 13.24 -10.69 -47.60
N LEU A 939 12.56 -9.70 -48.18
CA LEU A 939 12.77 -8.28 -47.89
C LEU A 939 11.72 -7.77 -46.89
N VAL A 940 10.46 -8.20 -47.04
CA VAL A 940 9.34 -7.73 -46.20
C VAL A 940 9.47 -8.21 -44.76
N LEU A 941 9.80 -9.49 -44.51
CA LEU A 941 9.85 -10.00 -43.13
C LEU A 941 10.90 -9.28 -42.25
N PRO A 942 12.18 -9.10 -42.69
CA PRO A 942 13.14 -8.32 -41.92
C PRO A 942 12.73 -6.86 -41.72
N ALA A 943 12.12 -6.24 -42.74
CA ALA A 943 11.64 -4.87 -42.62
C ALA A 943 10.46 -4.75 -41.63
N SER A 944 9.54 -5.71 -41.63
CA SER A 944 8.42 -5.76 -40.67
C SER A 944 8.91 -5.85 -39.23
N ILE A 945 9.96 -6.65 -38.97
CA ILE A 945 10.59 -6.71 -37.63
C ILE A 945 11.07 -5.32 -37.20
N ALA A 946 11.78 -4.59 -38.07
CA ALA A 946 12.33 -3.27 -37.73
C ALA A 946 11.24 -2.21 -37.50
N PHE A 947 10.21 -2.16 -38.34
CA PHE A 947 9.16 -1.14 -38.24
C PHE A 947 8.05 -1.49 -37.22
N GLY A 948 7.80 -2.77 -36.98
CA GLY A 948 6.78 -3.24 -36.05
C GLY A 948 7.06 -2.80 -34.62
N GLY A 949 8.29 -3.02 -34.17
CA GLY A 949 8.76 -2.55 -32.86
C GLY A 949 8.68 -1.02 -32.71
N ALA A 950 9.14 -0.28 -33.73
CA ALA A 950 9.09 1.18 -33.73
C ALA A 950 7.67 1.74 -33.59
N LEU A 951 6.72 1.24 -34.39
CA LEU A 951 5.33 1.71 -34.34
C LEU A 951 4.68 1.42 -33.00
N MET A 952 4.92 0.24 -32.42
CA MET A 952 4.31 -0.17 -31.17
C MET A 952 4.84 0.65 -29.99
N MET A 953 6.16 0.85 -29.90
CA MET A 953 6.75 1.74 -28.89
C MET A 953 6.27 3.18 -29.05
N PHE A 954 6.09 3.65 -30.29
CA PHE A 954 5.56 4.99 -30.56
C PHE A 954 4.11 5.12 -30.12
N ALA A 955 3.26 4.13 -30.41
CA ALA A 955 1.86 4.13 -30.02
C ALA A 955 1.71 4.11 -28.49
N ASP A 956 2.52 3.33 -27.78
CA ASP A 956 2.54 3.32 -26.30
C ASP A 956 3.14 4.61 -25.69
N LEU A 957 4.10 5.24 -26.36
CA LEU A 957 4.58 6.58 -25.96
C LEU A 957 3.48 7.63 -26.15
N ALA A 958 2.78 7.61 -27.28
CA ALA A 958 1.67 8.51 -27.57
C ALA A 958 0.50 8.30 -26.59
N SER A 959 0.19 7.04 -26.23
CA SER A 959 -0.93 6.73 -25.35
C SER A 959 -0.79 7.33 -23.95
N ARG A 960 0.43 7.49 -23.44
CA ARG A 960 0.72 8.11 -22.14
C ARG A 960 1.06 9.60 -22.19
N THR A 961 1.15 10.21 -23.37
CA THR A 961 1.57 11.62 -23.55
C THR A 961 0.49 12.52 -24.16
N LEU A 962 -0.44 11.97 -24.94
CA LEU A 962 -1.45 12.76 -25.63
C LEU A 962 -2.48 13.41 -24.68
N TYR A 963 -2.74 12.80 -23.52
CA TYR A 963 -3.63 13.35 -22.51
C TYR A 963 -2.97 13.32 -21.13
N LEU A 964 -2.70 14.51 -20.58
CA LEU A 964 -2.13 14.63 -19.23
C LEU A 964 -3.21 14.30 -18.21
N GLY A 965 -2.94 13.38 -17.27
CA GLY A 965 -3.91 12.94 -16.27
C GLY A 965 -4.61 11.60 -16.56
N LEU A 966 -4.49 11.03 -17.78
CA LEU A 966 -5.12 9.75 -18.14
C LEU A 966 -4.27 8.97 -19.17
N GLU A 967 -3.99 7.70 -18.91
CA GLU A 967 -3.40 6.82 -19.93
C GLU A 967 -4.47 6.34 -20.92
N LEU A 968 -4.27 6.64 -22.20
CA LEU A 968 -5.18 6.20 -23.26
C LEU A 968 -4.94 4.73 -23.64
N PRO A 969 -5.98 4.02 -24.10
CA PRO A 969 -5.83 2.71 -24.73
C PRO A 969 -4.88 2.71 -25.91
N VAL A 970 -3.88 1.83 -25.87
CA VAL A 970 -2.87 1.78 -26.94
C VAL A 970 -3.49 1.25 -28.24
N GLY A 971 -4.45 0.33 -28.15
CA GLY A 971 -5.20 -0.17 -29.31
C GLY A 971 -6.03 0.91 -30.01
N ALA A 972 -6.49 1.93 -29.27
CA ALA A 972 -7.17 3.08 -29.87
C ALA A 972 -6.18 3.94 -30.67
N ILE A 973 -4.98 4.18 -30.12
CA ILE A 973 -3.92 4.94 -30.81
C ILE A 973 -3.48 4.24 -32.09
N THR A 974 -3.22 2.93 -32.06
CA THR A 974 -2.83 2.20 -33.28
C THR A 974 -3.92 2.22 -34.34
N THR A 975 -5.19 2.20 -33.94
CA THR A 975 -6.34 2.32 -34.84
C THR A 975 -6.45 3.73 -35.44
N ILE A 976 -6.30 4.78 -34.64
CA ILE A 976 -6.32 6.19 -35.11
C ILE A 976 -5.22 6.42 -36.15
N ILE A 977 -4.05 5.81 -35.98
CA ILE A 977 -2.96 5.88 -36.96
C ILE A 977 -3.27 5.00 -38.18
N GLY A 978 -3.76 3.78 -37.94
CA GLY A 978 -3.94 2.76 -38.98
C GLY A 978 -5.06 3.06 -39.98
N VAL A 979 -6.20 3.57 -39.51
CA VAL A 979 -7.38 3.83 -40.35
C VAL A 979 -7.10 4.87 -41.46
N PRO A 980 -6.56 6.07 -41.18
CA PRO A 980 -6.26 7.05 -42.22
C PRO A 980 -5.20 6.56 -43.21
N VAL A 981 -4.14 5.88 -42.72
CA VAL A 981 -3.11 5.27 -43.57
C VAL A 981 -3.76 4.29 -44.52
N PHE A 982 -4.60 3.40 -43.99
CA PHE A 982 -5.27 2.39 -44.79
C PHE A 982 -6.26 2.99 -45.80
N ALA A 983 -7.10 3.94 -45.38
CA ALA A 983 -8.05 4.63 -46.24
C ALA A 983 -7.35 5.37 -47.38
N TYR A 984 -6.26 6.08 -47.08
CA TYR A 984 -5.42 6.74 -48.08
C TYR A 984 -4.87 5.75 -49.11
N LEU A 985 -4.39 4.59 -48.65
CA LEU A 985 -3.86 3.55 -49.53
C LEU A 985 -4.93 2.96 -50.45
N LEU A 986 -6.13 2.72 -49.92
CA LEU A 986 -7.27 2.24 -50.70
C LEU A 986 -7.65 3.26 -51.78
N ILE A 987 -7.75 4.55 -51.44
CA ILE A 987 -8.10 5.62 -52.39
C ILE A 987 -7.04 5.79 -53.48
N ARG A 988 -5.76 5.84 -53.11
CA ARG A 988 -4.68 6.15 -54.06
C ARG A 988 -4.33 4.98 -54.97
N ARG A 989 -4.58 3.74 -54.53
CA ARG A 989 -4.12 2.52 -55.22
C ARG A 989 -5.19 1.46 -55.46
N GLY A 990 -6.48 1.78 -55.33
CA GLY A 990 -7.60 0.91 -55.71
C GLY A 990 -7.50 0.31 -57.13
N LYS A 991 -6.71 0.92 -58.04
CA LYS A 991 -6.41 0.37 -59.38
C LYS A 991 -5.31 -0.72 -59.42
N MET A 992 -4.70 -1.07 -58.30
CA MET A 992 -3.61 -2.05 -58.18
C MET A 992 -4.01 -3.25 -57.30
N TYR A 993 -5.30 -3.37 -56.96
CA TYR A 993 -5.87 -4.41 -56.09
C TYR A 993 -6.36 -5.66 -56.83
N ASP A 994 -6.28 -5.69 -58.16
CA ASP A 994 -6.39 -6.92 -58.93
C ASP A 994 -5.01 -7.59 -59.03
N GLY A 995 -4.79 -8.60 -58.17
CA GLY A 995 -3.85 -9.70 -58.37
C GLY A 995 -2.37 -9.36 -58.53
#